data_AF-A0A7G2CBG3-F1
#
_entry.id   AF-A0A7G2CBG3-F1
#
_cell.length_a   1.000
_cell.length_b   1.000
_cell.length_c   1.000
_cell.angle_alpha   90.00
_cell.angle_beta   90.00
_cell.angle_gamma   90.00
#
_symmetry.space_group_name_H-M   'P 1'
#
loop_
_entity.id
_entity.type
_entity.pdbx_description
1 polymer ?
#
loop_
_entity_poly.entity_id
_entity_poly.type
_entity_poly.pdbx_seq_one_letter_code
_entity_poly.pdbx_strand_id
1 'polypeptide(L)'
;MTTALKLLEATPLLDKIESLNTDIEKTVDYTKIVGILESVQAHVPKEEVGAPVKALLLRKIHQLFATAYKKIPLHPDVWEMWQRTIGSLFEETSAAYLDAKEACAQEYHEAFLDAFWGSTFAFQLRVQNLEELASRAMNEGCDPLKEGEETNFEKMLQSSIEQYFKELQLFAHMRYMHEHLFEVVAQVGVKEREFIEGTFLTREKVALTLLRRSFKRDALLPSTGLMQLQDDFFMFELDASKGREFEHLFRTTLDSKPYMLSKRILEAKRQNHSEKATVQASADVDSLVKEYISSHPHRALGLSFQRLVETEPFPAVLNPSRLEFFLYLILQFNKSYTSRSHRWTYESPFVSPDDSDFIRFILSRHTCLLRWALLYPQIEETSRTCTIQSNYFPTAISSLQLVLKSVVDNLHFYLHSRSVSQSTTEKRNERRRCAIKLASDFFEETVVPIFAKSLLNGLYDFLVGTEPAVQATVFLLEAELKMALCDTGLALTAANRSSAMMTSCRERLGPLLEDLVEFLKTAEDLPSDTFLECILLSVRLVSRIGVYAKKDTTKEGEEFLLGLYNTCKEMVKLAARSSSAQAVHMVQNAWEGILGLTDGTDDSGTPLDDATTIVSPKLYERVLSNPKFASVSLQGPQHEARRALKNGPQKTETGLKRMREE
;
A
#
# COMPACT_ATOMS: atom_id res chain seq x y z
N MET A 1 46.69 11.61 -7.63
CA MET A 1 46.63 12.04 -9.05
C MET A 1 46.06 10.94 -9.95
N THR A 2 46.47 9.68 -9.77
CA THR A 2 45.95 8.50 -10.49
C THR A 2 44.46 8.19 -10.27
N THR A 3 43.91 8.37 -9.06
CA THR A 3 42.47 8.16 -8.78
C THR A 3 41.57 9.17 -9.49
N ALA A 4 42.00 10.44 -9.60
CA ALA A 4 41.24 11.49 -10.26
C ALA A 4 41.20 11.32 -11.79
N LEU A 5 42.31 10.86 -12.38
CA LEU A 5 42.38 10.48 -13.80
C LEU A 5 41.51 9.26 -14.12
N LYS A 6 41.53 8.22 -13.28
CA LYS A 6 40.64 7.05 -13.44
C LYS A 6 39.16 7.38 -13.18
N LEU A 7 38.86 8.39 -12.36
CA LEU A 7 37.50 8.90 -12.19
C LEU A 7 37.02 9.61 -13.48
N LEU A 8 37.88 10.42 -14.10
CA LEU A 8 37.61 11.09 -15.38
C LEU A 8 37.32 10.10 -16.52
N GLU A 9 37.97 8.93 -16.52
CA GLU A 9 37.72 7.85 -17.48
C GLU A 9 36.36 7.16 -17.27
N ALA A 10 35.86 7.13 -16.03
CA ALA A 10 34.57 6.51 -15.69
C ALA A 10 33.38 7.50 -15.70
N THR A 11 33.64 8.82 -15.73
CA THR A 11 32.60 9.87 -15.75
C THR A 11 31.54 9.66 -16.83
N PRO A 12 31.86 9.33 -18.11
CA PRO A 12 30.85 9.15 -19.14
C PRO A 12 29.87 8.00 -18.84
N LEU A 13 30.36 6.93 -18.20
CA LEU A 13 29.52 5.81 -17.78
C LEU A 13 28.65 6.18 -16.57
N LEU A 14 29.21 6.91 -15.60
CA LEU A 14 28.47 7.39 -14.45
C LEU A 14 27.33 8.35 -14.87
N ASP A 15 27.62 9.29 -15.77
CA ASP A 15 26.64 10.21 -16.33
C ASP A 15 25.54 9.46 -17.11
N LYS A 16 25.93 8.42 -17.87
CA LYS A 16 24.98 7.56 -18.57
C LYS A 16 24.08 6.80 -17.58
N ILE A 17 24.63 6.19 -16.53
CA ILE A 17 23.84 5.49 -15.50
C ILE A 17 22.88 6.46 -14.82
N GLU A 18 23.30 7.69 -14.55
CA GLU A 18 22.46 8.70 -13.91
C GLU A 18 21.32 9.17 -14.83
N SER A 19 21.59 9.35 -16.12
CA SER A 19 20.57 9.59 -17.14
C SER A 19 19.57 8.44 -17.21
N LEU A 20 20.06 7.20 -17.27
CA LEU A 20 19.21 6.00 -17.34
C LEU A 20 18.37 5.83 -16.07
N ASN A 21 18.91 6.16 -14.89
CA ASN A 21 18.15 6.16 -13.65
C ASN A 21 17.04 7.21 -13.68
N THR A 22 17.31 8.39 -14.22
CA THR A 22 16.30 9.44 -14.44
C THR A 22 15.18 8.96 -15.37
N ASP A 23 15.51 8.15 -16.37
CA ASP A 23 14.51 7.57 -17.28
C ASP A 23 13.64 6.52 -16.57
N ILE A 24 14.24 5.63 -15.75
CA ILE A 24 13.48 4.70 -14.90
C ILE A 24 12.58 5.47 -13.92
N GLU A 25 13.08 6.56 -13.32
CA GLU A 25 12.29 7.42 -12.41
C GLU A 25 11.03 7.99 -13.06
N LYS A 26 11.02 8.17 -14.37
CA LYS A 26 9.87 8.75 -15.09
C LYS A 26 8.84 7.73 -15.53
N THR A 27 9.17 6.44 -15.59
CA THR A 27 8.29 5.41 -16.16
C THR A 27 7.95 4.29 -15.17
N VAL A 28 6.88 3.56 -15.49
CA VAL A 28 6.51 2.28 -14.87
C VAL A 28 6.43 1.17 -15.93
N ASP A 29 6.82 1.45 -17.18
CA ASP A 29 6.82 0.50 -18.29
C ASP A 29 7.89 -0.57 -18.09
N TYR A 30 7.45 -1.82 -17.94
CA TYR A 30 8.31 -2.97 -17.70
C TYR A 30 9.34 -3.17 -18.81
N THR A 31 8.94 -3.08 -20.07
CA THR A 31 9.82 -3.33 -21.21
C THR A 31 10.91 -2.27 -21.29
N LYS A 32 10.55 -1.00 -21.07
CA LYS A 32 11.52 0.10 -21.00
C LYS A 32 12.48 -0.08 -19.82
N ILE A 33 11.97 -0.40 -18.63
CA ILE A 33 12.81 -0.58 -17.44
C ILE A 33 13.78 -1.75 -17.64
N VAL A 34 13.32 -2.91 -18.10
CA VAL A 34 14.19 -4.08 -18.33
C VAL A 34 15.22 -3.77 -19.42
N GLY A 35 14.82 -3.15 -20.54
CA GLY A 35 15.74 -2.75 -21.60
C GLY A 35 16.84 -1.78 -21.09
N ILE A 36 16.49 -0.86 -20.18
CA ILE A 36 17.48 -0.01 -19.52
C ILE A 36 18.45 -0.84 -18.67
N LEU A 37 17.95 -1.75 -17.83
CA LEU A 37 18.77 -2.59 -16.95
C LEU A 37 19.73 -3.49 -17.75
N GLU A 38 19.24 -4.11 -18.83
CA GLU A 38 20.05 -4.92 -19.75
C GLU A 38 21.12 -4.08 -20.46
N SER A 39 20.77 -2.85 -20.86
CA SER A 39 21.72 -1.93 -21.49
C SER A 39 22.90 -1.61 -20.57
N VAL A 40 22.67 -1.45 -19.26
CA VAL A 40 23.76 -1.15 -18.32
C VAL A 40 24.72 -2.31 -18.19
N GLN A 41 24.22 -3.55 -18.18
CA GLN A 41 25.08 -4.75 -18.15
C GLN A 41 26.04 -4.79 -19.35
N ALA A 42 25.55 -4.46 -20.56
CA ALA A 42 26.38 -4.43 -21.77
C ALA A 42 27.51 -3.39 -21.73
N HIS A 43 27.39 -2.37 -20.88
CA HIS A 43 28.33 -1.25 -20.77
C HIS A 43 29.21 -1.31 -19.51
N VAL A 44 29.13 -2.39 -18.73
CA VAL A 44 30.03 -2.60 -17.59
C VAL A 44 31.46 -2.71 -18.11
N PRO A 45 32.39 -1.84 -17.65
CA PRO A 45 33.75 -1.83 -18.15
C PRO A 45 34.42 -3.16 -17.81
N LYS A 46 35.15 -3.73 -18.77
CA LYS A 46 35.92 -4.97 -18.59
C LYS A 46 37.38 -4.71 -18.18
N GLU A 47 37.79 -3.44 -18.15
CA GLU A 47 39.17 -3.00 -17.87
C GLU A 47 39.37 -2.63 -16.38
N GLU A 48 40.63 -2.62 -15.91
CA GLU A 48 41.00 -2.36 -14.51
C GLU A 48 40.82 -0.88 -14.09
N VAL A 49 39.59 -0.53 -13.72
CA VAL A 49 39.30 0.73 -13.01
C VAL A 49 39.80 0.64 -11.54
N GLY A 50 40.16 1.76 -10.92
CA GLY A 50 40.60 1.75 -9.51
C GLY A 50 39.47 1.41 -8.53
N ALA A 51 39.80 0.76 -7.40
CA ALA A 51 38.85 0.34 -6.37
C ALA A 51 37.79 1.38 -5.93
N PRO A 52 38.13 2.68 -5.71
CA PRO A 52 37.13 3.69 -5.35
C PRO A 52 36.06 3.92 -6.42
N VAL A 53 36.45 3.81 -7.69
CA VAL A 53 35.54 3.99 -8.83
C VAL A 53 34.64 2.77 -8.99
N LYS A 54 35.17 1.56 -8.74
CA LYS A 54 34.37 0.32 -8.71
C LYS A 54 33.31 0.36 -7.61
N ALA A 55 33.65 0.81 -6.40
CA ALA A 55 32.68 0.97 -5.31
C ALA A 55 31.58 2.00 -5.65
N LEU A 56 31.93 3.09 -6.35
CA LEU A 56 30.95 4.08 -6.82
C LEU A 56 30.04 3.52 -7.92
N LEU A 57 30.62 2.84 -8.91
CA LEU A 57 29.87 2.19 -9.99
C LEU A 57 28.89 1.14 -9.43
N LEU A 58 29.36 0.31 -8.50
CA LEU A 58 28.54 -0.66 -7.79
C LEU A 58 27.31 0.00 -7.13
N ARG A 59 27.52 1.09 -6.38
CA ARG A 59 26.42 1.82 -5.73
C ARG A 59 25.45 2.43 -6.73
N LYS A 60 25.94 3.00 -7.84
CA LYS A 60 25.10 3.61 -8.88
C LYS A 60 24.31 2.57 -9.68
N ILE A 61 24.91 1.43 -10.00
CA ILE A 61 24.22 0.29 -10.62
C ILE A 61 23.18 -0.26 -9.64
N HIS A 62 23.54 -0.48 -8.38
CA HIS A 62 22.58 -0.91 -7.37
C HIS A 62 21.41 0.06 -7.23
N GLN A 63 21.68 1.38 -7.20
CA GLN A 63 20.65 2.41 -7.17
C GLN A 63 19.69 2.32 -8.37
N LEU A 64 20.22 2.09 -9.58
CA LEU A 64 19.41 1.90 -10.79
C LEU A 64 18.43 0.71 -10.64
N PHE A 65 18.93 -0.44 -10.19
CA PHE A 65 18.10 -1.61 -9.92
C PHE A 65 17.12 -1.34 -8.78
N ALA A 66 17.53 -0.59 -7.76
CA ALA A 66 16.68 -0.19 -6.65
C ALA A 66 15.52 0.70 -7.07
N THR A 67 15.76 1.65 -7.97
CA THR A 67 14.71 2.45 -8.58
C THR A 67 13.73 1.57 -9.36
N ALA A 68 14.23 0.57 -10.10
CA ALA A 68 13.40 -0.34 -10.89
C ALA A 68 12.47 -1.21 -10.02
N TYR A 69 13.00 -1.98 -9.07
CA TYR A 69 12.16 -2.89 -8.27
C TYR A 69 11.20 -2.14 -7.33
N LYS A 70 11.48 -0.87 -7.00
CA LYS A 70 10.55 -0.02 -6.23
C LYS A 70 9.25 0.26 -6.98
N LYS A 71 9.28 0.23 -8.33
CA LYS A 71 8.16 0.57 -9.22
C LYS A 71 7.38 -0.63 -9.73
N ILE A 72 8.07 -1.72 -10.06
CA ILE A 72 7.48 -2.90 -10.69
C ILE A 72 8.10 -4.20 -10.17
N PRO A 73 7.38 -5.33 -10.22
CA PRO A 73 7.98 -6.64 -9.98
C PRO A 73 8.98 -6.93 -11.10
N LEU A 74 10.18 -7.39 -10.74
CA LEU A 74 11.20 -7.81 -11.71
C LEU A 74 11.18 -9.34 -11.84
N HIS A 75 11.42 -9.83 -13.06
CA HIS A 75 11.53 -11.27 -13.33
C HIS A 75 12.76 -11.85 -12.60
N PRO A 76 12.73 -13.10 -12.11
CA PRO A 76 13.89 -13.76 -11.48
C PRO A 76 15.20 -13.60 -12.27
N ASP A 77 15.19 -13.75 -13.59
CA ASP A 77 16.38 -13.55 -14.43
C ASP A 77 17.00 -12.15 -14.31
N VAL A 78 16.19 -11.11 -14.06
CA VAL A 78 16.66 -9.73 -13.84
C VAL A 78 17.29 -9.60 -12.45
N TRP A 79 16.73 -10.29 -11.45
CA TRP A 79 17.34 -10.42 -10.12
C TRP A 79 18.69 -11.14 -10.22
N GLU A 80 18.77 -12.26 -10.94
CA GLU A 80 20.02 -12.96 -11.20
C GLU A 80 21.00 -12.14 -12.03
N MET A 81 20.51 -11.33 -12.97
CA MET A 81 21.33 -10.42 -13.75
C MET A 81 22.05 -9.42 -12.86
N TRP A 82 21.39 -8.86 -11.83
CA TRP A 82 22.04 -8.02 -10.83
C TRP A 82 23.17 -8.77 -10.11
N GLN A 83 22.91 -10.00 -9.65
CA GLN A 83 23.89 -10.83 -8.96
C GLN A 83 25.09 -11.13 -9.86
N ARG A 84 24.84 -11.49 -11.12
CA ARG A 84 25.88 -11.70 -12.14
C ARG A 84 26.65 -10.42 -12.41
N THR A 85 25.97 -9.28 -12.53
CA THR A 85 26.58 -7.98 -12.80
C THR A 85 27.53 -7.61 -11.67
N ILE A 86 27.10 -7.71 -10.41
CA ILE A 86 27.94 -7.41 -9.24
C ILE A 86 29.02 -8.45 -9.00
N GLY A 87 28.73 -9.72 -9.24
CA GLY A 87 29.73 -10.79 -9.23
C GLY A 87 30.81 -10.61 -10.30
N SER A 88 30.43 -10.10 -11.47
CA SER A 88 31.33 -9.84 -12.61
C SER A 88 32.08 -8.51 -12.52
N LEU A 89 31.63 -7.58 -11.67
CA LEU A 89 32.29 -6.30 -11.35
C LEU A 89 33.55 -6.52 -10.48
N PHE A 90 34.37 -7.52 -10.84
CA PHE A 90 35.77 -7.72 -10.46
C PHE A 90 36.06 -8.51 -9.17
N GLU A 91 37.07 -9.39 -9.24
CA GLU A 91 37.72 -10.11 -8.13
C GLU A 91 38.57 -9.15 -7.24
N GLU A 92 37.99 -8.06 -6.74
CA GLU A 92 38.70 -7.05 -5.96
C GLU A 92 38.49 -7.25 -4.44
N THR A 93 39.57 -7.25 -3.67
CA THR A 93 39.57 -7.51 -2.21
C THR A 93 39.71 -6.24 -1.35
N SER A 94 39.56 -5.04 -1.93
CA SER A 94 39.69 -3.80 -1.15
C SER A 94 38.54 -3.64 -0.15
N ALA A 95 38.83 -3.22 1.09
CA ALA A 95 37.84 -3.08 2.16
C ALA A 95 36.65 -2.19 1.75
N ALA A 96 36.91 -1.01 1.17
CA ALA A 96 35.84 -0.09 0.75
C ALA A 96 34.89 -0.65 -0.32
N TYR A 97 35.40 -1.55 -1.18
CA TYR A 97 34.57 -2.26 -2.17
C TYR A 97 33.79 -3.39 -1.51
N LEU A 98 34.41 -4.17 -0.62
CA LEU A 98 33.76 -5.24 0.12
C LEU A 98 32.61 -4.71 0.98
N ASP A 99 32.82 -3.61 1.71
CA ASP A 99 31.78 -2.94 2.52
C ASP A 99 30.60 -2.49 1.65
N ALA A 100 30.88 -1.88 0.48
CA ALA A 100 29.85 -1.45 -0.45
C ALA A 100 29.08 -2.65 -1.04
N LYS A 101 29.78 -3.74 -1.36
CA LYS A 101 29.20 -4.98 -1.88
C LYS A 101 28.30 -5.65 -0.87
N GLU A 102 28.72 -5.73 0.38
CA GLU A 102 27.92 -6.30 1.47
C GLU A 102 26.66 -5.47 1.71
N ALA A 103 26.78 -4.14 1.79
CA ALA A 103 25.62 -3.25 1.97
C ALA A 103 24.61 -3.38 0.81
N CYS A 104 25.08 -3.37 -0.44
CA CYS A 104 24.22 -3.55 -1.62
C CYS A 104 23.59 -4.95 -1.65
N ALA A 105 24.34 -6.01 -1.30
CA ALA A 105 23.84 -7.38 -1.20
C ALA A 105 22.76 -7.53 -0.14
N GLN A 106 22.92 -6.89 1.02
CA GLN A 106 21.92 -6.90 2.08
C GLN A 106 20.64 -6.19 1.66
N GLU A 107 20.73 -4.97 1.08
CA GLU A 107 19.56 -4.24 0.59
C GLU A 107 18.83 -5.01 -0.52
N TYR A 108 19.59 -5.60 -1.45
CA TYR A 108 19.06 -6.45 -2.50
C TYR A 108 18.33 -7.68 -1.92
N HIS A 109 18.92 -8.35 -0.93
CA HIS A 109 18.30 -9.53 -0.31
C HIS A 109 16.99 -9.16 0.36
N GLU A 110 16.96 -8.09 1.16
CA GLU A 110 15.73 -7.66 1.82
C GLU A 110 14.65 -7.25 0.81
N ALA A 111 15.04 -6.54 -0.26
CA ALA A 111 14.12 -6.19 -1.34
C ALA A 111 13.56 -7.41 -2.07
N PHE A 112 14.42 -8.39 -2.35
CA PHE A 112 14.03 -9.66 -2.94
C PHE A 112 13.03 -10.39 -2.04
N LEU A 113 13.35 -10.53 -0.75
CA LEU A 113 12.53 -11.23 0.23
C LEU A 113 11.16 -10.55 0.45
N ASP A 114 11.08 -9.23 0.30
CA ASP A 114 9.83 -8.46 0.34
C ASP A 114 8.99 -8.66 -0.93
N ALA A 115 9.64 -8.65 -2.10
CA ALA A 115 8.99 -8.82 -3.41
C ALA A 115 8.44 -10.23 -3.62
N PHE A 116 9.18 -11.25 -3.17
CA PHE A 116 8.81 -12.67 -3.27
C PHE A 116 8.23 -13.21 -1.95
N TRP A 117 7.72 -12.33 -1.08
CA TRP A 117 7.08 -12.76 0.16
C TRP A 117 5.98 -13.80 -0.10
N GLY A 118 5.89 -14.80 0.78
CA GLY A 118 4.93 -15.88 0.65
C GLY A 118 5.33 -16.94 -0.37
N SER A 119 6.48 -16.81 -1.04
CA SER A 119 7.06 -17.86 -1.86
C SER A 119 7.91 -18.83 -1.02
N THR A 120 8.00 -20.07 -1.50
CA THR A 120 8.93 -21.11 -1.05
C THR A 120 10.39 -20.65 -1.21
N PHE A 121 10.72 -19.96 -2.30
CA PHE A 121 12.08 -19.48 -2.54
C PHE A 121 12.52 -18.44 -1.49
N ALA A 122 11.70 -17.42 -1.23
CA ALA A 122 12.00 -16.43 -0.20
C ALA A 122 12.04 -17.04 1.20
N PHE A 123 11.20 -18.06 1.46
CA PHE A 123 11.23 -18.81 2.71
C PHE A 123 12.58 -19.52 2.93
N GLN A 124 13.08 -20.24 1.92
CA GLN A 124 14.34 -20.98 2.03
C GLN A 124 15.52 -20.07 2.37
N LEU A 125 15.64 -18.91 1.70
CA LEU A 125 16.66 -17.91 2.00
C LEU A 125 16.54 -17.37 3.44
N ARG A 126 15.32 -17.11 3.92
CA ARG A 126 15.12 -16.64 5.30
C ARG A 126 15.47 -17.71 6.35
N VAL A 127 15.22 -18.99 6.06
CA VAL A 127 15.59 -20.08 6.96
C VAL A 127 17.11 -20.22 7.08
N GLN A 128 17.86 -20.07 5.99
CA GLN A 128 19.33 -20.06 6.03
C GLN A 128 19.86 -18.93 6.92
N ASN A 129 19.33 -17.71 6.76
CA ASN A 129 19.70 -16.57 7.60
C ASN A 129 19.35 -16.79 9.09
N LEU A 130 18.25 -17.49 9.35
CA LEU A 130 17.81 -17.84 10.70
C LEU A 130 18.79 -18.80 11.38
N GLU A 131 19.34 -19.78 10.64
CA GLU A 131 20.36 -20.70 11.14
C GLU A 131 21.64 -19.97 11.55
N GLU A 132 22.10 -19.03 10.73
CA GLU A 132 23.30 -18.24 11.02
C GLU A 132 23.12 -17.32 12.25
N LEU A 133 21.93 -16.72 12.40
CA LEU A 133 21.61 -15.88 13.54
C LEU A 133 21.49 -16.70 14.84
N ALA A 134 20.79 -17.84 14.77
CA ALA A 134 20.67 -18.75 15.90
C ALA A 134 22.04 -19.31 16.34
N SER A 135 22.89 -19.69 15.37
CA SER A 135 24.25 -20.19 15.64
C SER A 135 25.13 -19.11 16.27
N ARG A 136 25.04 -17.86 15.80
CA ARG A 136 25.74 -16.72 16.42
C ARG A 136 25.29 -16.48 17.86
N ALA A 137 23.99 -16.48 18.12
CA ALA A 137 23.46 -16.29 19.48
C ALA A 137 23.94 -17.40 20.45
N MET A 138 24.07 -18.64 19.98
CA MET A 138 24.65 -19.74 20.75
C MET A 138 26.15 -19.53 21.04
N ASN A 139 26.91 -19.03 20.06
CA ASN A 139 28.37 -18.93 20.13
C ASN A 139 28.88 -17.65 20.82
N GLU A 140 28.16 -16.53 20.65
CA GLU A 140 28.53 -15.23 21.22
C GLU A 140 28.20 -15.13 22.72
N GLY A 141 27.62 -16.18 23.31
CA GLY A 141 27.54 -16.37 24.75
C GLY A 141 27.01 -15.13 25.46
N CYS A 142 25.72 -14.82 25.30
CA CYS A 142 25.07 -14.02 26.33
C CYS A 142 25.41 -14.67 27.68
N ASP A 143 26.02 -13.90 28.59
CA ASP A 143 26.60 -14.35 29.86
C ASP A 143 25.90 -15.63 30.34
N PRO A 144 26.62 -16.78 30.44
CA PRO A 144 26.01 -18.04 30.80
C PRO A 144 25.19 -17.81 32.05
N LEU A 145 23.88 -18.01 31.92
CA LEU A 145 22.89 -17.76 32.94
C LEU A 145 23.43 -18.32 34.27
N LYS A 146 23.84 -17.43 35.18
CA LYS A 146 24.44 -17.85 36.45
C LYS A 146 23.50 -18.87 37.09
N GLU A 147 24.02 -20.07 37.32
CA GLU A 147 23.32 -21.05 38.15
C GLU A 147 23.18 -20.45 39.54
N GLY A 148 21.94 -20.25 39.97
CA GLY A 148 21.60 -19.87 41.34
C GLY A 148 20.92 -18.52 41.46
N GLU A 149 19.62 -18.56 41.79
CA GLU A 149 19.00 -17.95 43.00
C GLU A 149 17.46 -17.82 42.85
N GLU A 150 16.90 -17.95 41.64
CA GLU A 150 15.45 -17.94 41.45
C GLU A 150 14.82 -19.32 41.66
N THR A 151 14.24 -19.55 42.84
CA THR A 151 13.45 -20.76 43.17
C THR A 151 12.08 -20.79 42.48
N ASN A 152 11.60 -19.64 41.99
CA ASN A 152 10.34 -19.54 41.26
C ASN A 152 10.55 -19.82 39.77
N PHE A 153 10.01 -20.96 39.31
CA PHE A 153 10.06 -21.38 37.91
C PHE A 153 9.48 -20.35 36.94
N GLU A 154 8.41 -19.63 37.30
CA GLU A 154 7.78 -18.64 36.41
C GLU A 154 8.70 -17.44 36.16
N LYS A 155 9.41 -16.97 37.19
CA LYS A 155 10.39 -15.89 37.05
C LYS A 155 11.58 -16.33 36.21
N MET A 156 12.08 -17.53 36.46
CA MET A 156 13.17 -18.13 35.69
C MET A 156 12.79 -18.28 34.20
N LEU A 157 11.58 -18.75 33.91
CA LEU A 157 11.06 -18.85 32.55
C LEU A 157 10.95 -17.47 31.88
N GLN A 158 10.40 -16.48 32.58
CA GLN A 158 10.25 -15.13 32.07
C GLN A 158 11.60 -14.45 31.79
N SER A 159 12.55 -14.53 32.71
CA SER A 159 13.91 -14.01 32.54
C SER A 159 14.63 -14.68 31.35
N SER A 160 14.46 -15.99 31.18
CA SER A 160 15.04 -16.72 30.05
C SER A 160 14.44 -16.28 28.71
N ILE A 161 13.11 -16.07 28.67
CA ILE A 161 12.42 -15.55 27.48
C ILE A 161 12.88 -14.13 27.18
N GLU A 162 13.08 -13.27 28.18
CA GLU A 162 13.52 -11.89 27.99
C GLU A 162 14.93 -11.81 27.43
N GLN A 163 15.84 -12.67 27.91
CA GLN A 163 17.22 -12.73 27.42
C GLN A 163 17.30 -13.12 25.94
N TYR A 164 16.52 -14.10 25.51
CA TYR A 164 16.49 -14.61 24.14
C TYR A 164 15.24 -14.19 23.37
N PHE A 165 14.65 -13.04 23.76
CA PHE A 165 13.36 -12.61 23.23
C PHE A 165 13.42 -12.44 21.72
N LYS A 166 14.53 -11.89 21.22
CA LYS A 166 14.70 -11.54 19.82
C LYS A 166 14.76 -12.80 18.95
N GLU A 167 15.53 -13.79 19.36
CA GLU A 167 15.71 -15.07 18.68
C GLU A 167 14.41 -15.87 18.68
N LEU A 168 13.76 -16.00 19.85
CA LEU A 168 12.48 -16.69 19.97
C LEU A 168 11.38 -15.99 19.15
N GLN A 169 11.38 -14.66 19.11
CA GLN A 169 10.45 -13.87 18.30
C GLN A 169 10.69 -14.03 16.80
N LEU A 170 11.96 -14.16 16.36
CA LEU A 170 12.28 -14.44 14.96
C LEU A 170 11.68 -15.77 14.50
N PHE A 171 11.76 -16.84 15.29
CA PHE A 171 11.13 -18.13 14.97
C PHE A 171 9.60 -18.00 14.89
N ALA A 172 8.97 -17.31 15.84
CA ALA A 172 7.53 -17.10 15.86
C ALA A 172 7.06 -16.27 14.66
N HIS A 173 7.75 -15.18 14.35
CA HIS A 173 7.50 -14.35 13.17
C HIS A 173 7.65 -15.17 11.89
N MET A 174 8.78 -15.84 11.70
CA MET A 174 9.06 -16.65 10.52
C MET A 174 7.99 -17.71 10.27
N ARG A 175 7.57 -18.42 11.33
CA ARG A 175 6.50 -19.41 11.25
C ARG A 175 5.19 -18.74 10.83
N TYR A 176 4.77 -17.72 11.58
CA TYR A 176 3.49 -17.05 11.38
C TYR A 176 3.34 -16.49 9.96
N MET A 177 4.40 -15.89 9.42
CA MET A 177 4.40 -15.28 8.09
C MET A 177 4.37 -16.30 6.94
N HIS A 178 4.65 -17.58 7.22
CA HIS A 178 4.79 -18.63 6.20
C HIS A 178 3.97 -19.89 6.51
N GLU A 179 2.97 -19.82 7.39
CA GLU A 179 2.12 -20.96 7.75
C GLU A 179 1.34 -21.56 6.57
N HIS A 180 1.21 -20.83 5.46
CA HIS A 180 0.62 -21.32 4.22
C HIS A 180 1.55 -22.27 3.43
N LEU A 181 2.85 -22.25 3.70
CA LEU A 181 3.84 -23.10 3.02
C LEU A 181 3.91 -24.49 3.66
N PHE A 182 2.81 -25.24 3.53
CA PHE A 182 2.60 -26.52 4.22
C PHE A 182 3.70 -27.57 3.99
N GLU A 183 4.43 -27.48 2.88
CA GLU A 183 5.52 -28.41 2.57
C GLU A 183 6.80 -28.17 3.37
N VAL A 184 7.08 -26.91 3.71
CA VAL A 184 8.41 -26.49 4.18
C VAL A 184 8.37 -25.76 5.53
N VAL A 185 7.22 -25.25 5.97
CA VAL A 185 7.13 -24.45 7.21
C VAL A 185 7.57 -25.22 8.46
N ALA A 186 7.45 -26.55 8.46
CA ALA A 186 7.90 -27.41 9.56
C ALA A 186 9.40 -27.27 9.86
N GLN A 187 10.21 -26.85 8.87
CA GLN A 187 11.64 -26.60 9.06
C GLN A 187 11.90 -25.53 10.13
N VAL A 188 11.05 -24.49 10.22
CA VAL A 188 11.17 -23.45 11.27
C VAL A 188 11.00 -24.06 12.67
N GLY A 189 10.10 -25.04 12.79
CA GLY A 189 9.88 -25.82 14.00
C GLY A 189 11.10 -26.58 14.47
N VAL A 190 11.69 -27.33 13.54
CA VAL A 190 12.91 -28.11 13.80
C VAL A 190 14.03 -27.18 14.27
N LYS A 191 14.25 -26.07 13.57
CA LYS A 191 15.31 -25.11 13.91
C LYS A 191 15.09 -24.37 15.22
N GLU A 192 13.85 -24.05 15.56
CA GLU A 192 13.54 -23.49 16.87
C GLU A 192 13.86 -24.49 17.98
N ARG A 193 13.56 -25.78 17.79
CA ARG A 193 13.83 -26.82 18.79
C ARG A 193 15.34 -27.08 18.94
N GLU A 194 16.08 -27.17 17.84
CA GLU A 194 17.55 -27.21 17.85
C GLU A 194 18.13 -26.00 18.60
N PHE A 195 17.56 -24.81 18.38
CA PHE A 195 17.94 -23.60 19.10
C PHE A 195 17.69 -23.68 20.60
N ILE A 196 16.48 -24.11 21.00
CA ILE A 196 16.10 -24.24 22.41
C ILE A 196 16.98 -25.28 23.10
N GLU A 197 17.22 -26.42 22.46
CA GLU A 197 18.06 -27.49 22.98
C GLU A 197 19.49 -27.00 23.17
N GLY A 198 20.10 -26.37 22.18
CA GLY A 198 21.48 -25.86 22.29
C GLY A 198 21.65 -24.74 23.31
N THR A 199 20.63 -23.89 23.48
CA THR A 199 20.73 -22.65 24.29
C THR A 199 20.37 -22.87 25.75
N PHE A 200 19.37 -23.70 26.06
CA PHE A 200 18.83 -23.85 27.41
C PHE A 200 19.25 -25.15 28.11
N LEU A 201 20.38 -25.77 27.69
CA LEU A 201 20.91 -27.01 28.27
C LEU A 201 21.05 -26.97 29.81
N THR A 202 21.44 -25.82 30.36
CA THR A 202 21.63 -25.62 31.80
C THR A 202 20.32 -25.34 32.55
N ARG A 203 19.19 -25.17 31.84
CA ARG A 203 17.86 -24.85 32.40
C ARG A 203 16.80 -25.81 31.85
N GLU A 204 16.95 -27.10 32.15
CA GLU A 204 16.10 -28.19 31.65
C GLU A 204 14.59 -27.90 31.72
N LYS A 205 14.07 -27.43 32.86
CA LYS A 205 12.62 -27.14 33.01
C LYS A 205 12.13 -26.03 32.06
N VAL A 206 12.97 -25.03 31.79
CA VAL A 206 12.68 -23.96 30.84
C VAL A 206 12.71 -24.53 29.42
N ALA A 207 13.76 -25.26 29.07
CA ALA A 207 13.89 -25.94 27.78
C ALA A 207 12.67 -26.82 27.49
N LEU A 208 12.30 -27.72 28.41
CA LEU A 208 11.13 -28.60 28.29
C LEU A 208 9.84 -27.82 28.04
N THR A 209 9.65 -26.68 28.72
CA THR A 209 8.45 -25.86 28.57
C THR A 209 8.40 -25.17 27.21
N LEU A 210 9.52 -24.62 26.75
CA LEU A 210 9.61 -23.99 25.43
C LEU A 210 9.49 -25.02 24.30
N LEU A 211 10.12 -26.19 24.42
CA LEU A 211 9.98 -27.30 23.47
C LEU A 211 8.53 -27.75 23.35
N ARG A 212 7.84 -27.98 24.49
CA ARG A 212 6.39 -28.31 24.48
C ARG A 212 5.55 -27.26 23.78
N ARG A 213 5.84 -25.96 23.97
CA ARG A 213 5.13 -24.87 23.28
C ARG A 213 5.41 -24.90 21.78
N SER A 214 6.67 -25.13 21.37
CA SER A 214 7.07 -25.26 19.98
C SER A 214 6.33 -26.42 19.29
N PHE A 215 6.35 -27.62 19.88
CA PHE A 215 5.64 -28.80 19.39
C PHE A 215 4.13 -28.56 19.27
N LYS A 216 3.48 -28.03 20.32
CA LYS A 216 2.04 -27.74 20.30
C LYS A 216 1.66 -26.76 19.21
N ARG A 217 2.50 -25.75 18.95
CA ARG A 217 2.27 -24.78 17.87
C ARG A 217 2.37 -25.42 16.49
N ASP A 218 3.34 -26.31 16.27
CA ASP A 218 3.48 -27.02 14.99
C ASP A 218 2.40 -28.07 14.75
N ALA A 219 1.89 -28.69 15.82
CA ALA A 219 0.80 -29.66 15.72
C ALA A 219 -0.51 -29.03 15.21
N LEU A 220 -0.65 -27.70 15.27
CA LEU A 220 -1.79 -26.94 14.72
C LEU A 220 -1.63 -26.60 13.23
N LEU A 221 -0.48 -26.90 12.63
CA LEU A 221 -0.20 -26.60 11.23
C LEU A 221 -0.53 -27.80 10.35
N PRO A 222 -1.33 -27.64 9.28
CA PRO A 222 -1.62 -28.71 8.33
C PRO A 222 -0.46 -28.93 7.35
N SER A 223 0.72 -29.25 7.91
CA SER A 223 1.99 -29.41 7.20
C SER A 223 2.31 -30.87 6.88
N THR A 224 3.21 -31.10 5.93
CA THR A 224 3.74 -32.44 5.59
C THR A 224 4.57 -33.05 6.71
N GLY A 225 5.24 -32.23 7.51
CA GLY A 225 6.07 -32.65 8.62
C GLY A 225 5.30 -33.15 9.83
N LEU A 226 3.97 -33.13 9.79
CA LEU A 226 3.13 -33.44 10.94
C LEU A 226 3.38 -34.86 11.48
N MET A 227 3.49 -35.87 10.61
CA MET A 227 3.79 -37.26 11.06
C MET A 227 5.14 -37.36 11.77
N GLN A 228 6.19 -36.76 11.21
CA GLN A 228 7.52 -36.74 11.86
C GLN A 228 7.47 -36.00 13.21
N LEU A 229 6.72 -34.90 13.30
CA LEU A 229 6.54 -34.14 14.54
C LEU A 229 5.94 -35.00 15.65
N GLN A 230 5.05 -35.94 15.32
CA GLN A 230 4.46 -36.85 16.29
C GLN A 230 5.50 -37.81 16.87
N ASP A 231 6.29 -38.43 15.99
CA ASP A 231 7.35 -39.35 16.40
C ASP A 231 8.39 -38.62 17.25
N ASP A 232 8.83 -37.43 16.82
CA ASP A 232 9.77 -36.58 17.56
C ASP A 232 9.22 -36.21 18.94
N PHE A 233 7.93 -35.86 19.04
CA PHE A 233 7.31 -35.49 20.31
C PHE A 233 7.26 -36.68 21.28
N PHE A 234 6.92 -37.89 20.82
CA PHE A 234 6.85 -39.07 21.70
C PHE A 234 8.23 -39.61 22.08
N MET A 235 9.26 -39.37 21.28
CA MET A 235 10.64 -39.64 21.66
C MET A 235 11.13 -38.65 22.74
N PHE A 236 10.61 -37.43 22.72
CA PHE A 236 10.95 -36.36 23.65
C PHE A 236 10.14 -36.41 24.97
N GLU A 237 8.82 -36.61 24.91
CA GLU A 237 7.91 -36.48 26.04
C GLU A 237 7.62 -37.81 26.72
N LEU A 238 8.07 -37.94 27.98
CA LEU A 238 7.83 -39.12 28.80
C LEU A 238 6.54 -39.02 29.64
N ASP A 239 5.98 -37.83 29.82
CA ASP A 239 4.72 -37.66 30.55
C ASP A 239 3.51 -38.08 29.69
N ALA A 240 2.90 -39.21 30.07
CA ALA A 240 1.74 -39.77 29.38
C ALA A 240 0.53 -38.81 29.31
N SER A 241 0.35 -37.91 30.27
CA SER A 241 -0.72 -36.91 30.22
C SER A 241 -0.46 -35.87 29.14
N LYS A 242 0.79 -35.41 29.01
CA LYS A 242 1.21 -34.47 27.95
C LYS A 242 1.22 -35.15 26.58
N GLY A 243 1.59 -36.43 26.53
CA GLY A 243 1.38 -37.33 25.40
C GLY A 243 -0.05 -37.28 24.87
N ARG A 244 -1.04 -37.53 25.74
CA ARG A 244 -2.46 -37.52 25.36
C ARG A 244 -2.97 -36.14 24.91
N GLU A 245 -2.56 -35.07 25.58
CA GLU A 245 -2.92 -33.69 25.18
C GLU A 245 -2.43 -33.40 23.75
N PHE A 246 -1.17 -33.74 23.47
CA PHE A 246 -0.57 -33.53 22.15
C PHE A 246 -1.23 -34.42 21.09
N GLU A 247 -1.47 -35.70 21.39
CA GLU A 247 -2.12 -36.62 20.48
C GLU A 247 -3.52 -36.15 20.06
N HIS A 248 -4.28 -35.58 21.00
CA HIS A 248 -5.60 -35.01 20.68
C HIS A 248 -5.49 -33.84 19.70
N LEU A 249 -4.56 -32.92 19.94
CA LEU A 249 -4.30 -31.76 19.07
C LEU A 249 -3.87 -32.23 17.67
N PHE A 250 -2.93 -33.16 17.63
CA PHE A 250 -2.39 -33.77 16.42
C PHE A 250 -3.49 -34.44 15.58
N ARG A 251 -4.32 -35.30 16.18
CA ARG A 251 -5.45 -35.95 15.49
C ARG A 251 -6.45 -34.94 14.96
N THR A 252 -6.75 -33.89 15.73
CA THR A 252 -7.64 -32.81 15.29
C THR A 252 -7.13 -32.13 14.02
N THR A 253 -5.83 -31.91 13.91
CA THR A 253 -5.23 -31.33 12.69
C THR A 253 -5.19 -32.31 11.53
N LEU A 254 -4.87 -33.59 11.76
CA LEU A 254 -4.90 -34.63 10.71
C LEU A 254 -6.30 -34.80 10.11
N ASP A 255 -7.33 -34.81 10.94
CA ASP A 255 -8.72 -34.99 10.51
C ASP A 255 -9.29 -33.69 9.89
N SER A 256 -8.54 -32.60 9.93
CA SER A 256 -8.99 -31.31 9.43
C SER A 256 -9.02 -31.27 7.90
N LYS A 257 -10.06 -30.64 7.36
CA LYS A 257 -10.20 -30.38 5.92
C LYS A 257 -8.96 -29.68 5.33
N PRO A 258 -8.34 -28.69 6.00
CA PRO A 258 -7.12 -28.09 5.47
C PRO A 258 -5.94 -29.03 5.29
N TYR A 259 -5.72 -29.97 6.22
CA TYR A 259 -4.67 -30.98 6.08
C TYR A 259 -4.93 -31.91 4.89
N MET A 260 -6.18 -32.38 4.74
CA MET A 260 -6.56 -33.23 3.61
C MET A 260 -6.41 -32.52 2.25
N LEU A 261 -6.70 -31.23 2.20
CA LEU A 261 -6.50 -30.40 1.01
C LEU A 261 -5.01 -30.17 0.72
N SER A 262 -4.22 -29.79 1.72
CA SER A 262 -2.78 -29.55 1.54
C SER A 262 -2.06 -30.81 1.05
N LYS A 263 -2.39 -31.97 1.62
CA LYS A 263 -1.88 -33.27 1.16
C LYS A 263 -2.19 -33.54 -0.32
N ARG A 264 -3.43 -33.33 -0.76
CA ARG A 264 -3.82 -33.54 -2.18
C ARG A 264 -3.10 -32.58 -3.13
N ILE A 265 -2.93 -31.32 -2.74
CA ILE A 265 -2.17 -30.34 -3.54
C ILE A 265 -0.72 -30.82 -3.74
N LEU A 266 -0.10 -31.34 -2.69
CA LEU A 266 1.28 -31.81 -2.73
C LEU A 266 1.44 -33.11 -3.53
N GLU A 267 0.50 -34.03 -3.40
CA GLU A 267 0.45 -35.24 -4.23
C GLU A 267 0.33 -34.88 -5.71
N ALA A 268 -0.51 -33.90 -6.05
CA ALA A 268 -0.64 -33.39 -7.41
C ALA A 268 0.65 -32.73 -7.92
N LYS A 269 1.33 -31.91 -7.09
CA LYS A 269 2.65 -31.33 -7.42
C LYS A 269 3.69 -32.41 -7.70
N ARG A 270 3.71 -33.52 -6.96
CA ARG A 270 4.64 -34.64 -7.22
C ARG A 270 4.35 -35.38 -8.52
N GLN A 271 3.11 -35.33 -8.99
CA GLN A 271 2.67 -36.04 -10.19
C GLN A 271 2.99 -35.29 -11.50
N ASN A 272 3.38 -34.00 -11.45
CA ASN A 272 4.03 -33.09 -12.44
C ASN A 272 3.74 -33.19 -13.97
N HIS A 273 2.90 -34.13 -14.42
CA HIS A 273 2.70 -34.48 -15.83
C HIS A 273 1.21 -34.65 -16.19
N SER A 274 0.30 -34.40 -15.26
CA SER A 274 -1.15 -34.55 -15.47
C SER A 274 -1.83 -33.19 -15.37
N GLU A 275 -2.35 -32.69 -16.50
CA GLU A 275 -3.14 -31.45 -16.54
C GLU A 275 -4.34 -31.51 -15.57
N LYS A 276 -4.96 -32.70 -15.45
CA LYS A 276 -6.06 -32.95 -14.50
C LYS A 276 -5.61 -32.78 -13.05
N ALA A 277 -4.38 -33.18 -12.71
CA ALA A 277 -3.84 -33.00 -11.36
C ALA A 277 -3.59 -31.51 -11.05
N THR A 278 -3.08 -30.75 -12.02
CA THR A 278 -2.85 -29.30 -11.88
C THR A 278 -4.16 -28.53 -11.68
N VAL A 279 -5.20 -28.84 -12.47
CA VAL A 279 -6.54 -28.23 -12.33
C VAL A 279 -7.15 -28.54 -10.95
N GLN A 280 -7.05 -29.81 -10.51
CA GLN A 280 -7.56 -30.22 -9.21
C GLN A 280 -6.80 -29.53 -8.07
N ALA A 281 -5.47 -29.43 -8.14
CA ALA A 281 -4.65 -28.72 -7.16
C ALA A 281 -5.04 -27.24 -7.05
N SER A 282 -5.28 -26.58 -8.19
CA SER A 282 -5.75 -25.18 -8.20
C SER A 282 -7.10 -25.02 -7.51
N ALA A 283 -8.06 -25.92 -7.78
CA ALA A 283 -9.37 -25.91 -7.12
C ALA A 283 -9.27 -26.18 -5.61
N ASP A 284 -8.37 -27.08 -5.19
CA ASP A 284 -8.13 -27.36 -3.78
C ASP A 284 -7.47 -26.17 -3.06
N VAL A 285 -6.58 -25.41 -3.72
CA VAL A 285 -6.04 -24.13 -3.20
C VAL A 285 -7.18 -23.12 -3.01
N ASP A 286 -8.08 -22.97 -3.98
CA ASP A 286 -9.21 -22.05 -3.85
C ASP A 286 -10.15 -22.46 -2.70
N SER A 287 -10.32 -23.76 -2.47
CA SER A 287 -11.05 -24.27 -1.30
C SER A 287 -10.34 -23.96 0.02
N LEU A 288 -9.00 -24.02 0.06
CA LEU A 288 -8.22 -23.63 1.25
C LEU A 288 -8.32 -22.15 1.53
N VAL A 289 -8.19 -21.31 0.50
CA VAL A 289 -8.36 -19.86 0.62
C VAL A 289 -9.74 -19.55 1.22
N LYS A 290 -10.81 -20.16 0.70
CA LYS A 290 -12.17 -19.99 1.25
C LYS A 290 -12.29 -20.38 2.72
N GLU A 291 -11.66 -21.47 3.13
CA GLU A 291 -11.65 -21.94 4.51
C GLU A 291 -10.92 -20.95 5.46
N TYR A 292 -9.86 -20.32 4.96
CA TYR A 292 -9.00 -19.46 5.76
C TYR A 292 -9.37 -17.99 5.79
N ILE A 293 -10.17 -17.49 4.84
CA ILE A 293 -10.57 -16.07 4.76
C ILE A 293 -11.01 -15.52 6.13
N SER A 294 -11.83 -16.26 6.88
CA SER A 294 -12.35 -15.81 8.18
C SER A 294 -11.53 -16.27 9.37
N SER A 295 -10.96 -17.48 9.32
CA SER A 295 -10.30 -18.10 10.47
C SER A 295 -8.80 -17.74 10.56
N HIS A 296 -8.10 -17.75 9.44
CA HIS A 296 -6.65 -17.52 9.33
C HIS A 296 -6.34 -16.69 8.08
N PRO A 297 -6.82 -15.43 7.99
CA PRO A 297 -6.70 -14.60 6.79
C PRO A 297 -5.25 -14.41 6.31
N HIS A 298 -4.26 -14.47 7.20
CA HIS A 298 -2.83 -14.45 6.83
C HIS A 298 -2.43 -15.66 5.97
N ARG A 299 -2.99 -16.86 6.23
CA ARG A 299 -2.76 -18.05 5.41
C ARG A 299 -3.44 -17.92 4.05
N ALA A 300 -4.68 -17.41 4.01
CA ALA A 300 -5.37 -17.15 2.75
C ALA A 300 -4.60 -16.14 1.87
N LEU A 301 -4.08 -15.07 2.50
CA LEU A 301 -3.23 -14.09 1.85
C LEU A 301 -1.93 -14.72 1.33
N GLY A 302 -1.24 -15.50 2.18
CA GLY A 302 -0.02 -16.21 1.82
C GLY A 302 -0.20 -17.18 0.65
N LEU A 303 -1.26 -18.01 0.66
CA LEU A 303 -1.60 -18.91 -0.45
C LEU A 303 -1.85 -18.15 -1.75
N SER A 304 -2.56 -17.02 -1.67
CA SER A 304 -2.86 -16.19 -2.84
C SER A 304 -1.60 -15.56 -3.42
N PHE A 305 -0.69 -15.07 -2.57
CA PHE A 305 0.61 -14.55 -2.98
C PHE A 305 1.51 -15.65 -3.55
N GLN A 306 1.57 -16.82 -2.91
CA GLN A 306 2.31 -17.96 -3.42
C GLN A 306 1.86 -18.34 -4.83
N ARG A 307 0.54 -18.38 -5.07
CA ARG A 307 -0.02 -18.64 -6.40
C ARG A 307 0.41 -17.59 -7.41
N LEU A 308 0.29 -16.31 -7.05
CA LEU A 308 0.67 -15.17 -7.91
C LEU A 308 2.16 -15.20 -8.27
N VAL A 309 3.03 -15.58 -7.34
CA VAL A 309 4.49 -15.48 -7.49
C VAL A 309 5.11 -16.77 -8.05
N GLU A 310 4.65 -17.94 -7.62
CA GLU A 310 5.30 -19.23 -7.94
C GLU A 310 4.53 -20.11 -8.92
N THR A 311 3.20 -19.97 -9.00
CA THR A 311 2.36 -20.90 -9.79
C THR A 311 1.94 -20.30 -11.13
N GLU A 312 1.75 -18.99 -11.19
CA GLU A 312 1.39 -18.29 -12.42
C GLU A 312 2.65 -17.94 -13.24
N PRO A 313 2.56 -18.01 -14.58
CA PRO A 313 3.68 -17.60 -15.43
C PRO A 313 3.97 -16.12 -15.21
N PHE A 314 5.25 -15.77 -15.13
CA PHE A 314 5.64 -14.38 -15.06
C PHE A 314 5.52 -13.72 -16.45
N PRO A 315 4.98 -12.50 -16.55
CA PRO A 315 4.38 -11.73 -15.47
C PRO A 315 2.96 -12.22 -15.14
N ALA A 316 2.70 -12.45 -13.85
CA ALA A 316 1.38 -12.85 -13.38
C ALA A 316 0.37 -11.70 -13.48
N VAL A 317 -0.89 -12.05 -13.74
CA VAL A 317 -1.96 -11.09 -14.06
C VAL A 317 -2.75 -10.71 -12.81
N LEU A 318 -2.52 -9.51 -12.28
CA LEU A 318 -3.31 -8.94 -11.18
C LEU A 318 -4.31 -7.88 -11.68
N ASN A 319 -5.43 -8.34 -12.24
CA ASN A 319 -6.51 -7.45 -12.67
C ASN A 319 -7.25 -6.79 -11.47
N PRO A 320 -8.07 -5.75 -11.69
CA PRO A 320 -8.74 -5.02 -10.61
C PRO A 320 -9.57 -5.91 -9.67
N SER A 321 -10.33 -6.87 -10.18
CA SER A 321 -11.15 -7.77 -9.35
C SER A 321 -10.30 -8.68 -8.45
N ARG A 322 -9.17 -9.18 -8.97
CA ARG A 322 -8.21 -9.95 -8.16
C ARG A 322 -7.53 -9.04 -7.13
N LEU A 323 -7.13 -7.83 -7.52
CA LEU A 323 -6.55 -6.84 -6.61
C LEU A 323 -7.49 -6.55 -5.43
N GLU A 324 -8.77 -6.28 -5.69
CA GLU A 324 -9.79 -6.10 -4.65
C GLU A 324 -9.85 -7.28 -3.68
N PHE A 325 -9.78 -8.50 -4.19
CA PHE A 325 -9.76 -9.70 -3.35
C PHE A 325 -8.51 -9.75 -2.44
N PHE A 326 -7.32 -9.44 -2.95
CA PHE A 326 -6.11 -9.36 -2.12
C PHE A 326 -6.22 -8.25 -1.06
N LEU A 327 -6.74 -7.08 -1.42
CA LEU A 327 -6.94 -5.96 -0.49
C LEU A 327 -7.97 -6.33 0.60
N TYR A 328 -9.02 -7.06 0.24
CA TYR A 328 -9.97 -7.63 1.18
C TYR A 328 -9.29 -8.59 2.17
N LEU A 329 -8.41 -9.49 1.70
CA LEU A 329 -7.65 -10.39 2.57
C LEU A 329 -6.74 -9.63 3.55
N ILE A 330 -6.08 -8.55 3.10
CA ILE A 330 -5.27 -7.68 3.98
C ILE A 330 -6.16 -7.04 5.05
N LEU A 331 -7.35 -6.54 4.67
CA LEU A 331 -8.30 -5.97 5.63
C LEU A 331 -8.77 -7.03 6.63
N GLN A 332 -9.11 -8.25 6.20
CA GLN A 332 -9.49 -9.34 7.10
C GLN A 332 -8.34 -9.73 8.03
N PHE A 333 -7.11 -9.72 7.53
CA PHE A 333 -5.94 -9.96 8.35
C PHE A 333 -5.77 -8.90 9.43
N ASN A 334 -5.91 -7.62 9.07
CA ASN A 334 -5.89 -6.52 10.03
C ASN A 334 -7.00 -6.67 11.08
N LYS A 335 -8.23 -7.00 10.66
CA LYS A 335 -9.35 -7.28 11.57
C LYS A 335 -9.05 -8.39 12.57
N SER A 336 -8.55 -9.52 12.07
CA SER A 336 -8.18 -10.68 12.89
C SER A 336 -7.06 -10.34 13.86
N TYR A 337 -5.96 -9.76 13.39
CA TYR A 337 -4.83 -9.38 14.24
C TYR A 337 -5.24 -8.38 15.32
N THR A 338 -5.99 -7.34 14.95
CA THR A 338 -6.45 -6.28 15.87
C THR A 338 -7.57 -6.71 16.83
N SER A 339 -8.11 -7.92 16.68
CA SER A 339 -9.03 -8.53 17.64
C SER A 339 -8.34 -9.31 18.76
N ARG A 340 -7.07 -9.70 18.59
CA ARG A 340 -6.35 -10.54 19.56
C ARG A 340 -6.09 -9.80 20.86
N SER A 341 -6.29 -10.49 21.99
CA SER A 341 -6.04 -10.01 23.35
C SER A 341 -4.56 -10.05 23.74
N HIS A 342 -3.84 -11.08 23.30
CA HIS A 342 -2.41 -11.27 23.59
C HIS A 342 -1.56 -10.75 22.44
N ARG A 343 -0.98 -9.55 22.62
CA ARG A 343 0.00 -8.95 21.70
C ARG A 343 1.26 -8.62 22.46
N TRP A 344 2.37 -8.50 21.73
CA TRP A 344 3.70 -8.16 22.28
C TRP A 344 4.30 -9.24 23.20
N THR A 345 4.01 -10.52 22.92
CA THR A 345 4.77 -11.66 23.46
C THR A 345 5.78 -12.16 22.42
N TYR A 346 6.76 -12.98 22.82
CA TYR A 346 7.71 -13.58 21.86
C TYR A 346 7.01 -14.47 20.82
N GLU A 347 5.79 -14.93 21.10
CA GLU A 347 4.99 -15.72 20.16
C GLU A 347 4.19 -14.85 19.17
N SER A 348 4.18 -13.53 19.39
CA SER A 348 3.51 -12.59 18.49
C SER A 348 4.38 -12.32 17.26
N PRO A 349 3.80 -12.32 16.04
CA PRO A 349 4.54 -11.99 14.83
C PRO A 349 5.00 -10.53 14.79
N PHE A 350 4.35 -9.65 15.55
CA PHE A 350 4.68 -8.24 15.66
C PHE A 350 4.73 -7.86 17.14
N VAL A 351 5.78 -7.14 17.53
CA VAL A 351 6.15 -6.90 18.93
C VAL A 351 6.46 -5.44 19.23
N SER A 352 6.50 -4.58 18.22
CA SER A 352 6.71 -3.14 18.43
C SER A 352 5.60 -2.58 19.33
N PRO A 353 5.93 -1.88 20.43
CA PRO A 353 4.93 -1.40 21.39
C PRO A 353 3.87 -0.46 20.80
N ASP A 354 4.26 0.25 19.73
CA ASP A 354 3.45 1.18 18.94
C ASP A 354 2.80 0.52 17.70
N ASP A 355 2.93 -0.80 17.54
CA ASP A 355 2.52 -1.61 16.39
C ASP A 355 3.15 -1.16 15.05
N SER A 356 4.27 -0.45 15.08
CA SER A 356 4.87 0.10 13.86
C SER A 356 5.36 -0.96 12.87
N ASP A 357 5.83 -2.11 13.34
CA ASP A 357 6.17 -3.28 12.52
C ASP A 357 4.95 -3.87 11.79
N PHE A 358 3.82 -4.00 12.49
CA PHE A 358 2.57 -4.45 11.90
C PHE A 358 2.05 -3.47 10.83
N ILE A 359 2.04 -2.17 11.12
CA ILE A 359 1.60 -1.16 10.16
C ILE A 359 2.52 -1.14 8.93
N ARG A 360 3.85 -1.19 9.12
CA ARG A 360 4.80 -1.29 8.00
C ARG A 360 4.57 -2.54 7.17
N PHE A 361 4.27 -3.68 7.79
CA PHE A 361 3.94 -4.90 7.07
C PHE A 361 2.72 -4.69 6.16
N ILE A 362 1.61 -4.16 6.69
CA ILE A 362 0.40 -3.88 5.91
C ILE A 362 0.70 -2.95 4.73
N LEU A 363 1.44 -1.86 4.94
CA LEU A 363 1.79 -0.90 3.88
C LEU A 363 2.74 -1.50 2.82
N SER A 364 3.70 -2.33 3.24
CA SER A 364 4.56 -3.09 2.33
C SER A 364 3.72 -4.01 1.42
N ARG A 365 2.71 -4.70 1.96
CA ARG A 365 1.82 -5.56 1.15
C ARG A 365 1.02 -4.75 0.12
N HIS A 366 0.51 -3.56 0.49
CA HIS A 366 -0.14 -2.66 -0.45
C HIS A 366 0.80 -2.19 -1.56
N THR A 367 2.06 -1.88 -1.21
CA THR A 367 3.11 -1.52 -2.18
C THR A 367 3.34 -2.65 -3.17
N CYS A 368 3.51 -3.88 -2.67
CA CYS A 368 3.73 -5.06 -3.50
C CYS A 368 2.56 -5.28 -4.48
N LEU A 369 1.31 -5.24 -3.99
CA LEU A 369 0.13 -5.39 -4.83
C LEU A 369 0.01 -4.30 -5.89
N LEU A 370 0.34 -3.05 -5.53
CA LEU A 370 0.32 -1.94 -6.48
C LEU A 370 1.34 -2.15 -7.62
N ARG A 371 2.57 -2.61 -7.30
CA ARG A 371 3.57 -2.95 -8.31
C ARG A 371 3.02 -4.00 -9.29
N TRP A 372 2.44 -5.09 -8.79
CA TRP A 372 1.83 -6.14 -9.62
C TRP A 372 0.64 -5.64 -10.45
N ALA A 373 -0.23 -4.82 -9.86
CA ALA A 373 -1.41 -4.29 -10.54
C ALA A 373 -1.05 -3.31 -11.67
N LEU A 374 0.06 -2.58 -11.55
CA LEU A 374 0.53 -1.68 -12.60
C LEU A 374 1.23 -2.42 -13.75
N LEU A 375 1.71 -3.65 -13.52
CA LEU A 375 2.29 -4.51 -14.53
C LEU A 375 1.22 -5.14 -15.44
N TYR A 376 0.08 -5.55 -14.87
CA TYR A 376 -1.00 -6.23 -15.61
C TYR A 376 -1.46 -5.50 -16.88
N PRO A 377 -1.81 -4.20 -16.83
CA PRO A 377 -2.31 -3.48 -17.99
C PRO A 377 -1.31 -3.41 -19.16
N GLN A 378 -0.01 -3.57 -18.90
CA GLN A 378 1.04 -3.56 -19.94
C GLN A 378 1.11 -4.88 -20.72
N ILE A 379 0.70 -5.99 -20.11
CA ILE A 379 0.75 -7.33 -20.71
C ILE A 379 -0.40 -7.51 -21.70
N GLU A 380 -1.59 -7.02 -21.37
CA GLU A 380 -2.74 -7.12 -22.29
C GLU A 380 -2.48 -6.37 -23.59
N GLU A 381 -1.81 -5.22 -23.53
CA GLU A 381 -1.51 -4.37 -24.69
C GLU A 381 -0.45 -4.97 -25.64
N THR A 382 0.49 -5.79 -25.14
CA THR A 382 1.56 -6.39 -25.97
C THR A 382 1.12 -7.61 -26.76
N SER A 383 0.02 -8.27 -26.37
CA SER A 383 -0.47 -9.51 -26.99
C SER A 383 -1.38 -9.31 -28.24
N ARG A 384 -1.70 -8.06 -28.60
CA ARG A 384 -2.53 -7.73 -29.76
C ARG A 384 -1.93 -6.56 -30.54
N THR A 385 -1.51 -6.83 -31.77
CA THR A 385 -1.12 -5.88 -32.83
C THR A 385 -1.36 -4.39 -32.54
N CYS A 386 -0.26 -3.67 -32.24
CA CYS A 386 -0.01 -2.25 -32.50
C CYS A 386 -1.19 -1.27 -32.42
N THR A 387 -1.64 -0.99 -31.20
CA THR A 387 -1.97 0.36 -30.70
C THR A 387 -1.89 0.28 -29.17
N ILE A 388 -0.84 0.80 -28.55
CA ILE A 388 -0.95 1.20 -27.13
C ILE A 388 -2.09 2.25 -27.09
N GLN A 389 -2.75 2.45 -25.94
CA GLN A 389 -3.03 3.81 -25.40
C GLN A 389 -4.46 4.19 -24.96
N SER A 390 -5.51 3.34 -24.95
CA SER A 390 -6.81 3.77 -24.35
C SER A 390 -7.06 3.22 -22.93
N ASN A 391 -6.74 1.95 -22.65
CA ASN A 391 -7.22 1.29 -21.42
C ASN A 391 -6.15 1.11 -20.33
N TYR A 392 -4.85 1.31 -20.64
CA TYR A 392 -3.77 1.24 -19.65
C TYR A 392 -3.99 2.20 -18.48
N PHE A 393 -4.03 3.50 -18.76
CA PHE A 393 -4.10 4.53 -17.72
C PHE A 393 -5.38 4.49 -16.89
N PRO A 394 -6.59 4.33 -17.47
CA PRO A 394 -7.80 4.15 -16.67
C PRO A 394 -7.68 2.98 -15.69
N THR A 395 -7.15 1.84 -16.13
CA THR A 395 -7.00 0.63 -15.29
C THR A 395 -5.94 0.82 -14.22
N ALA A 396 -4.81 1.46 -14.56
CA ALA A 396 -3.74 1.77 -13.63
C ALA A 396 -4.17 2.75 -12.54
N ILE A 397 -4.90 3.82 -12.92
CA ILE A 397 -5.47 4.80 -11.98
C ILE A 397 -6.51 4.14 -11.08
N SER A 398 -7.39 3.30 -11.64
CA SER A 398 -8.37 2.52 -10.86
C SER A 398 -7.68 1.60 -9.83
N SER A 399 -6.61 0.93 -10.23
CA SER A 399 -5.82 0.07 -9.34
C SER A 399 -5.16 0.85 -8.21
N LEU A 400 -4.61 2.03 -8.51
CA LEU A 400 -4.07 2.94 -7.50
C LEU A 400 -5.15 3.40 -6.52
N GLN A 401 -6.32 3.79 -7.02
CA GLN A 401 -7.46 4.21 -6.20
C GLN A 401 -7.92 3.10 -5.24
N LEU A 402 -8.01 1.86 -5.72
CA LEU A 402 -8.34 0.70 -4.88
C LEU A 402 -7.34 0.49 -3.75
N VAL A 403 -6.04 0.57 -4.06
CA VAL A 403 -4.96 0.45 -3.06
C VAL A 403 -5.05 1.58 -2.03
N LEU A 404 -5.22 2.82 -2.47
CA LEU A 404 -5.34 3.98 -1.59
C LEU A 404 -6.56 3.89 -0.67
N LYS A 405 -7.71 3.51 -1.22
CA LYS A 405 -8.92 3.25 -0.44
C LYS A 405 -8.68 2.17 0.61
N SER A 406 -8.04 1.06 0.24
CA SER A 406 -7.72 -0.02 1.16
C SER A 406 -6.78 0.39 2.28
N VAL A 407 -5.79 1.25 2.00
CA VAL A 407 -4.90 1.81 3.04
C VAL A 407 -5.70 2.63 4.05
N VAL A 408 -6.59 3.50 3.56
CA VAL A 408 -7.48 4.31 4.41
C VAL A 408 -8.41 3.41 5.23
N ASP A 409 -9.04 2.41 4.62
CA ASP A 409 -9.95 1.47 5.29
C ASP A 409 -9.23 0.66 6.38
N ASN A 410 -8.00 0.20 6.10
CA ASN A 410 -7.17 -0.51 7.07
C ASN A 410 -6.76 0.39 8.24
N LEU A 411 -6.35 1.63 7.96
CA LEU A 411 -6.02 2.60 9.00
C LEU A 411 -7.26 2.92 9.85
N HIS A 412 -8.39 3.22 9.21
CA HIS A 412 -9.64 3.51 9.89
C HIS A 412 -10.06 2.35 10.80
N PHE A 413 -10.00 1.11 10.31
CA PHE A 413 -10.29 -0.06 11.14
C PHE A 413 -9.32 -0.18 12.32
N TYR A 414 -8.02 -0.03 12.09
CA TYR A 414 -7.00 -0.10 13.14
C TYR A 414 -7.24 0.92 14.26
N LEU A 415 -7.49 2.19 13.89
CA LEU A 415 -7.69 3.30 14.83
C LEU A 415 -8.96 3.16 15.70
N HIS A 416 -9.96 2.42 15.20
CA HIS A 416 -11.22 2.12 15.88
C HIS A 416 -11.27 0.71 16.49
N SER A 417 -10.20 -0.07 16.35
CA SER A 417 -10.15 -1.42 16.91
C SER A 417 -10.28 -1.39 18.44
N ARG A 418 -10.87 -2.45 19.00
CA ARG A 418 -11.03 -2.61 20.45
C ARG A 418 -9.68 -2.57 21.17
N SER A 419 -8.66 -3.20 20.59
CA SER A 419 -7.31 -3.23 21.17
C SER A 419 -6.66 -1.87 21.33
N VAL A 420 -6.89 -0.96 20.38
CA VAL A 420 -6.37 0.41 20.47
C VAL A 420 -7.22 1.20 21.47
N SER A 421 -8.54 1.02 21.41
CA SER A 421 -9.51 1.73 22.26
C SER A 421 -9.38 1.39 23.75
N GLN A 422 -9.05 0.14 24.11
CA GLN A 422 -8.93 -0.36 25.49
C GLN A 422 -7.53 -0.16 26.10
N SER A 423 -6.55 0.29 25.33
CA SER A 423 -5.21 0.60 25.86
C SER A 423 -5.23 1.88 26.71
N THR A 424 -4.20 2.09 27.54
CA THR A 424 -4.07 3.34 28.30
C THR A 424 -4.07 4.54 27.36
N THR A 425 -4.59 5.69 27.81
CA THR A 425 -4.73 6.89 26.96
C THR A 425 -3.42 7.27 26.26
N GLU A 426 -2.28 7.17 26.96
CA GLU A 426 -0.95 7.43 26.39
C GLU A 426 -0.58 6.44 25.30
N LYS A 427 -0.66 5.12 25.56
CA LYS A 427 -0.35 4.06 24.59
C LYS A 427 -1.26 4.14 23.36
N ARG A 428 -2.54 4.43 23.58
CA ARG A 428 -3.53 4.64 22.51
C ARG A 428 -3.13 5.81 21.64
N ASN A 429 -2.78 6.94 22.23
CA ASN A 429 -2.39 8.14 21.49
C ASN A 429 -1.09 7.93 20.71
N GLU A 430 -0.12 7.21 21.29
CA GLU A 430 1.13 6.87 20.61
C GLU A 430 0.89 5.99 19.38
N ARG A 431 0.15 4.89 19.53
CA ARG A 431 -0.23 4.00 18.42
C ARG A 431 -0.97 4.71 17.31
N ARG A 432 -1.94 5.56 17.68
CA ARG A 432 -2.68 6.37 16.71
C ARG A 432 -1.75 7.31 15.95
N ARG A 433 -0.86 8.01 16.64
CA ARG A 433 0.10 8.93 16.01
C ARG A 433 1.06 8.17 15.09
N CYS A 434 1.60 7.04 15.53
CA CYS A 434 2.51 6.22 14.75
C CYS A 434 1.84 5.66 13.49
N ALA A 435 0.65 5.07 13.62
CA ALA A 435 -0.08 4.52 12.48
C ALA A 435 -0.45 5.59 11.44
N ILE A 436 -0.95 6.75 11.89
CA ILE A 436 -1.26 7.88 11.00
C ILE A 436 0.02 8.38 10.32
N LYS A 437 1.11 8.55 11.08
CA LYS A 437 2.39 9.00 10.54
C LYS A 437 2.89 8.04 9.45
N LEU A 438 2.95 6.74 9.73
CA LEU A 438 3.43 5.75 8.77
C LEU A 438 2.56 5.69 7.50
N ALA A 439 1.23 5.82 7.63
CA ALA A 439 0.35 5.85 6.48
C ALA A 439 0.52 7.14 5.64
N SER A 440 0.72 8.29 6.31
CA SER A 440 1.02 9.56 5.66
C SER A 440 2.40 9.56 4.99
N ASP A 441 3.43 9.05 5.67
CA ASP A 441 4.79 8.90 5.13
C ASP A 441 4.75 7.95 3.92
N PHE A 442 4.03 6.84 3.99
CA PHE A 442 3.80 5.97 2.83
C PHE A 442 3.13 6.72 1.66
N PHE A 443 2.13 7.55 1.93
CA PHE A 443 1.47 8.33 0.89
C PHE A 443 2.41 9.37 0.25
N GLU A 444 3.11 10.18 1.04
CA GLU A 444 3.96 11.27 0.56
C GLU A 444 5.33 10.82 0.05
N GLU A 445 5.89 9.73 0.58
CA GLU A 445 7.23 9.25 0.21
C GLU A 445 7.21 8.08 -0.78
N THR A 446 6.09 7.34 -0.89
CA THR A 446 5.98 6.18 -1.79
C THR A 446 4.93 6.43 -2.87
N VAL A 447 3.66 6.64 -2.52
CA VAL A 447 2.57 6.72 -3.51
C VAL A 447 2.76 7.88 -4.48
N VAL A 448 2.89 9.09 -3.95
CA VAL A 448 2.96 10.31 -4.76
C VAL A 448 4.23 10.35 -5.63
N PRO A 449 5.45 10.25 -5.06
CA PRO A 449 6.68 10.46 -5.83
C PRO A 449 7.05 9.28 -6.74
N ILE A 450 6.63 8.05 -6.40
CA ILE A 450 6.99 6.87 -7.20
C ILE A 450 5.87 6.54 -8.18
N PHE A 451 4.66 6.26 -7.69
CA PHE A 451 3.60 5.72 -8.55
C PHE A 451 2.82 6.81 -9.29
N ALA A 452 2.27 7.79 -8.57
CA ALA A 452 1.47 8.84 -9.19
C ALA A 452 2.30 9.70 -10.16
N LYS A 453 3.51 10.11 -9.76
CA LYS A 453 4.41 10.87 -10.63
C LYS A 453 4.75 10.12 -11.93
N SER A 454 4.99 8.81 -11.85
CA SER A 454 5.28 8.01 -13.05
C SER A 454 4.08 7.87 -13.99
N LEU A 455 2.88 7.71 -13.43
CA LEU A 455 1.64 7.68 -14.22
C LEU A 455 1.37 9.03 -14.89
N LEU A 456 1.57 10.15 -14.17
CA LEU A 456 1.45 11.49 -14.72
C LEU A 456 2.46 11.76 -15.84
N ASN A 457 3.73 11.40 -15.64
CA ASN A 457 4.74 11.52 -16.70
C ASN A 457 4.36 10.69 -17.93
N GLY A 458 3.88 9.46 -17.71
CA GLY A 458 3.36 8.63 -18.80
C GLY A 458 2.20 9.29 -19.54
N LEU A 459 1.25 9.90 -18.83
CA LEU A 459 0.15 10.66 -19.44
C LEU A 459 0.65 11.86 -20.25
N TYR A 460 1.65 12.59 -19.74
CA TYR A 460 2.21 13.76 -20.43
C TYR A 460 3.02 13.39 -21.68
N ASP A 461 3.72 12.25 -21.67
CA ASP A 461 4.40 11.74 -22.87
C ASP A 461 3.40 11.49 -24.02
N PHE A 462 2.13 11.22 -23.71
CA PHE A 462 1.06 11.02 -24.70
C PHE A 462 0.47 12.35 -25.24
N LEU A 463 0.72 13.48 -24.58
CA LEU A 463 0.19 14.78 -25.04
C LEU A 463 0.95 15.34 -26.25
N VAL A 464 2.16 14.88 -26.51
CA VAL A 464 3.03 15.47 -27.54
C VAL A 464 2.49 15.18 -28.94
N GLY A 465 1.88 16.18 -29.57
CA GLY A 465 1.43 16.12 -30.96
C GLY A 465 0.09 15.41 -31.19
N THR A 466 -0.73 15.24 -30.15
CA THR A 466 -2.01 14.52 -30.22
C THR A 466 -3.22 15.41 -30.43
N GLU A 467 -4.30 14.82 -30.98
CA GLU A 467 -5.55 15.50 -31.29
C GLU A 467 -6.28 16.02 -30.02
N PRO A 468 -7.11 17.08 -30.12
CA PRO A 468 -7.82 17.65 -28.98
C PRO A 468 -8.63 16.62 -28.16
N ALA A 469 -9.26 15.63 -28.79
CA ALA A 469 -10.00 14.58 -28.07
C ALA A 469 -9.10 13.71 -27.18
N VAL A 470 -7.87 13.45 -27.60
CA VAL A 470 -6.87 12.71 -26.81
C VAL A 470 -6.38 13.59 -25.64
N GLN A 471 -6.13 14.87 -25.88
CA GLN A 471 -5.76 15.82 -24.83
C GLN A 471 -6.85 15.92 -23.75
N ALA A 472 -8.12 15.97 -24.16
CA ALA A 472 -9.28 15.94 -23.26
C ALA A 472 -9.30 14.67 -22.38
N THR A 473 -9.03 13.51 -22.99
CA THR A 473 -8.94 12.23 -22.27
C THR A 473 -7.80 12.23 -21.24
N VAL A 474 -6.65 12.79 -21.59
CA VAL A 474 -5.52 12.93 -20.65
C VAL A 474 -5.90 13.84 -19.48
N PHE A 475 -6.57 14.96 -19.72
CA PHE A 475 -7.07 15.83 -18.64
C PHE A 475 -8.05 15.10 -17.70
N LEU A 476 -8.94 14.26 -18.26
CA LEU A 476 -9.86 13.43 -17.46
C LEU A 476 -9.08 12.50 -16.53
N LEU A 477 -8.10 11.78 -17.06
CA LEU A 477 -7.30 10.81 -16.30
C LEU A 477 -6.40 11.50 -15.27
N GLU A 478 -5.74 12.60 -15.64
CA GLU A 478 -4.94 13.40 -14.72
C GLU A 478 -5.77 13.89 -13.53
N ALA A 479 -6.97 14.38 -13.80
CA ALA A 479 -7.88 14.87 -12.78
C ALA A 479 -8.36 13.75 -11.85
N GLU A 480 -8.73 12.59 -12.38
CA GLU A 480 -9.10 11.42 -11.57
C GLU A 480 -7.99 10.98 -10.63
N LEU A 481 -6.75 10.95 -11.14
CA LEU A 481 -5.57 10.65 -10.34
C LEU A 481 -5.35 11.70 -9.25
N LYS A 482 -5.31 12.99 -9.61
CA LYS A 482 -5.06 14.07 -8.64
C LYS A 482 -6.16 14.20 -7.59
N MET A 483 -7.43 14.04 -7.97
CA MET A 483 -8.56 14.01 -7.02
C MET A 483 -8.42 12.84 -6.04
N ALA A 484 -8.10 11.63 -6.51
CA ALA A 484 -7.91 10.47 -5.65
C ALA A 484 -6.77 10.69 -4.63
N LEU A 485 -5.68 11.33 -5.05
CA LEU A 485 -4.58 11.70 -4.15
C LEU A 485 -5.05 12.72 -3.10
N CYS A 486 -5.77 13.77 -3.50
CA CYS A 486 -6.30 14.77 -2.58
C CYS A 486 -7.29 14.18 -1.56
N ASP A 487 -8.17 13.28 -2.01
CA ASP A 487 -9.14 12.59 -1.16
C ASP A 487 -8.46 11.66 -0.16
N THR A 488 -7.42 10.94 -0.60
CA THR A 488 -6.65 10.06 0.27
C THR A 488 -5.83 10.86 1.29
N GLY A 489 -5.13 11.90 0.86
CA GLY A 489 -4.39 12.80 1.74
C GLY A 489 -5.29 13.39 2.83
N LEU A 490 -6.51 13.81 2.47
CA LEU A 490 -7.53 14.23 3.43
C LEU A 490 -7.89 13.14 4.43
N ALA A 491 -8.19 11.94 3.95
CA ALA A 491 -8.63 10.85 4.81
C ALA A 491 -7.53 10.48 5.84
N LEU A 492 -6.26 10.51 5.44
CA LEU A 492 -5.11 10.24 6.32
C LEU A 492 -4.86 11.39 7.32
N THR A 493 -5.13 12.63 6.94
CA THR A 493 -4.92 13.83 7.76
C THR A 493 -6.15 14.32 8.51
N ALA A 494 -7.31 13.67 8.39
CA ALA A 494 -8.56 14.08 9.04
C ALA A 494 -8.45 14.24 10.57
N ALA A 495 -7.43 13.64 11.21
CA ALA A 495 -7.10 13.85 12.62
C ALA A 495 -6.27 15.13 12.90
N ASN A 496 -5.46 15.59 11.95
CA ASN A 496 -4.61 16.77 12.02
C ASN A 496 -4.98 17.74 10.89
N ARG A 497 -6.01 18.56 11.15
CA ARG A 497 -6.51 19.63 10.25
C ARG A 497 -5.42 20.67 9.95
N SER A 498 -4.42 20.33 9.15
CA SER A 498 -3.26 21.18 8.86
C SER A 498 -3.51 22.04 7.63
N SER A 499 -3.07 23.30 7.68
CA SER A 499 -3.03 24.20 6.54
C SER A 499 -2.15 23.69 5.39
N ALA A 500 -1.20 22.79 5.66
CA ALA A 500 -0.30 22.23 4.65
C ALA A 500 -1.04 21.34 3.63
N MET A 501 -2.01 20.52 4.05
CA MET A 501 -2.78 19.67 3.14
C MET A 501 -3.71 20.51 2.24
N MET A 502 -4.24 21.60 2.79
CA MET A 502 -5.00 22.63 2.09
C MET A 502 -4.18 23.26 0.96
N THR A 503 -2.93 23.66 1.25
CA THR A 503 -1.99 24.16 0.25
C THR A 503 -1.69 23.10 -0.81
N SER A 504 -1.45 21.85 -0.41
CA SER A 504 -1.16 20.77 -1.38
C SER A 504 -2.34 20.49 -2.33
N CYS A 505 -3.60 20.58 -1.88
CA CYS A 505 -4.75 20.39 -2.77
C CYS A 505 -4.88 21.54 -3.77
N ARG A 506 -4.64 22.77 -3.32
CA ARG A 506 -4.60 23.96 -4.19
C ARG A 506 -3.49 23.84 -5.25
N GLU A 507 -2.30 23.45 -4.84
CA GLU A 507 -1.15 23.29 -5.73
C GLU A 507 -1.32 22.14 -6.74
N ARG A 508 -2.04 21.07 -6.37
CA ARG A 508 -2.29 19.94 -7.28
C ARG A 508 -3.43 20.20 -8.26
N LEU A 509 -4.58 20.69 -7.78
CA LEU A 509 -5.82 20.81 -8.56
C LEU A 509 -6.00 22.18 -9.24
N GLY A 510 -5.42 23.25 -8.68
CA GLY A 510 -5.54 24.60 -9.23
C GLY A 510 -4.98 24.73 -10.65
N PRO A 511 -3.71 24.38 -10.90
CA PRO A 511 -3.11 24.45 -12.23
C PRO A 511 -3.88 23.61 -13.26
N LEU A 512 -4.28 22.39 -12.88
CA LEU A 512 -5.08 21.52 -13.74
C LEU A 512 -6.42 22.17 -14.15
N LEU A 513 -7.09 22.85 -13.22
CA LEU A 513 -8.34 23.53 -13.52
C LEU A 513 -8.12 24.70 -14.49
N GLU A 514 -7.03 25.45 -14.33
CA GLU A 514 -6.67 26.55 -15.21
C GLU A 514 -6.34 26.04 -16.63
N ASP A 515 -5.51 25.00 -16.71
CA ASP A 515 -5.11 24.36 -17.97
C ASP A 515 -6.32 23.77 -18.71
N LEU A 516 -7.24 23.10 -18.00
CA LEU A 516 -8.46 22.55 -18.59
C LEU A 516 -9.38 23.65 -19.13
N VAL A 517 -9.52 24.77 -18.41
CA VAL A 517 -10.34 25.90 -18.86
C VAL A 517 -9.71 26.59 -20.07
N GLU A 518 -8.39 26.71 -20.11
CA GLU A 518 -7.69 27.26 -21.28
C GLU A 518 -7.78 26.34 -22.51
N PHE A 519 -7.66 25.03 -22.30
CA PHE A 519 -7.92 24.02 -23.32
C PHE A 519 -9.34 24.15 -23.88
N LEU A 520 -10.36 24.24 -23.02
CA LEU A 520 -11.76 24.40 -23.46
C LEU A 520 -12.04 25.71 -24.21
N LYS A 521 -11.24 26.76 -24.03
CA LYS A 521 -11.36 28.00 -24.82
C LYS A 521 -10.87 27.84 -26.26
N THR A 522 -9.90 26.96 -26.47
CA THR A 522 -9.19 26.81 -27.75
C THR A 522 -9.65 25.59 -28.55
N ALA A 523 -10.30 24.63 -27.91
CA ALA A 523 -10.74 23.40 -28.54
C ALA A 523 -12.12 23.53 -29.20
N GLU A 524 -12.17 24.18 -30.37
CA GLU A 524 -13.40 24.42 -31.14
C GLU A 524 -14.01 23.14 -31.76
N ASP A 525 -13.19 22.11 -32.01
CA ASP A 525 -13.58 20.87 -32.71
C ASP A 525 -13.87 19.67 -31.77
N LEU A 526 -14.09 19.91 -30.47
CA LEU A 526 -14.33 18.81 -29.53
C LEU A 526 -15.72 18.18 -29.75
N PRO A 527 -15.84 16.83 -29.73
CA PRO A 527 -17.15 16.17 -29.69
C PRO A 527 -17.98 16.66 -28.49
N SER A 528 -19.30 16.86 -28.70
CA SER A 528 -20.20 17.41 -27.67
C SER A 528 -20.16 16.61 -26.36
N ASP A 529 -20.03 15.29 -26.44
CA ASP A 529 -19.97 14.41 -25.26
C ASP A 529 -18.68 14.62 -24.48
N THR A 530 -17.53 14.64 -25.17
CA THR A 530 -16.22 14.92 -24.56
C THR A 530 -16.15 16.33 -23.97
N PHE A 531 -16.76 17.32 -24.64
CA PHE A 531 -16.85 18.68 -24.11
C PHE A 531 -17.65 18.70 -22.80
N LEU A 532 -18.78 17.99 -22.76
CA LEU A 532 -19.59 17.88 -21.55
C LEU A 532 -18.82 17.17 -20.43
N GLU A 533 -18.08 16.10 -20.71
CA GLU A 533 -17.22 15.41 -19.74
C GLU A 533 -16.15 16.33 -19.16
N CYS A 534 -15.49 17.17 -19.97
CA CYS A 534 -14.54 18.16 -19.49
C CYS A 534 -15.20 19.24 -18.62
N ILE A 535 -16.42 19.68 -18.93
CA ILE A 535 -17.19 20.59 -18.05
C ILE A 535 -17.55 19.90 -16.73
N LEU A 536 -18.04 18.65 -16.78
CA LEU A 536 -18.32 17.85 -15.59
C LEU A 536 -17.10 17.72 -14.70
N LEU A 537 -15.94 17.49 -15.30
CA LEU A 537 -14.67 17.41 -14.59
C LEU A 537 -14.29 18.74 -13.95
N SER A 538 -14.40 19.83 -14.70
CA SER A 538 -14.12 21.18 -14.20
C SER A 538 -15.00 21.53 -13.01
N VAL A 539 -16.28 21.13 -13.08
CA VAL A 539 -17.23 21.24 -11.98
C VAL A 539 -16.79 20.41 -10.77
N ARG A 540 -16.43 19.14 -10.95
CA ARG A 540 -15.94 18.28 -9.85
C ARG A 540 -14.68 18.87 -9.19
N LEU A 541 -13.74 19.36 -9.99
CA LEU A 541 -12.52 20.03 -9.51
C LEU A 541 -12.86 21.27 -8.71
N VAL A 542 -13.70 22.16 -9.25
CA VAL A 542 -14.19 23.36 -8.57
C VAL A 542 -14.87 23.01 -7.25
N SER A 543 -15.80 22.05 -7.24
CA SER A 543 -16.48 21.62 -6.03
C SER A 543 -15.49 21.11 -4.99
N ARG A 544 -14.51 20.29 -5.39
CA ARG A 544 -13.49 19.77 -4.47
C ARG A 544 -12.64 20.90 -3.91
N ILE A 545 -12.05 21.72 -4.78
CA ILE A 545 -11.26 22.90 -4.43
C ILE A 545 -12.05 23.85 -3.50
N GLY A 546 -13.33 24.05 -3.77
CA GLY A 546 -14.24 24.88 -2.96
C GLY A 546 -14.47 24.31 -1.56
N VAL A 547 -14.65 23.00 -1.41
CA VAL A 547 -14.74 22.33 -0.09
C VAL A 547 -13.49 22.56 0.75
N TYR A 548 -12.32 22.54 0.10
CA TYR A 548 -11.06 22.91 0.75
C TYR A 548 -11.09 24.39 1.13
N ALA A 549 -11.22 25.28 0.15
CA ALA A 549 -11.08 26.73 0.33
C ALA A 549 -12.03 27.30 1.38
N LYS A 550 -13.24 26.73 1.53
CA LYS A 550 -14.21 27.13 2.56
C LYS A 550 -13.70 26.97 4.00
N LYS A 551 -12.75 26.06 4.22
CA LYS A 551 -12.14 25.83 5.55
C LYS A 551 -10.99 26.78 5.84
N ASP A 552 -10.51 27.52 4.85
CA ASP A 552 -9.44 28.50 4.98
C ASP A 552 -10.02 29.90 5.15
N THR A 553 -10.02 30.39 6.40
CA THR A 553 -10.51 31.72 6.74
C THR A 553 -9.46 32.82 6.58
N THR A 554 -8.30 32.51 5.99
CA THR A 554 -7.27 33.52 5.73
C THR A 554 -7.63 34.39 4.54
N LYS A 555 -6.94 35.53 4.42
CA LYS A 555 -7.10 36.45 3.29
C LYS A 555 -6.74 35.79 1.94
N GLU A 556 -5.79 34.87 1.96
CA GLU A 556 -5.39 34.06 0.80
C GLU A 556 -6.49 33.09 0.39
N GLY A 557 -7.21 32.49 1.35
CA GLY A 557 -8.41 31.69 1.10
C GLY A 557 -9.54 32.49 0.45
N GLU A 558 -9.78 33.74 0.89
CA GLU A 558 -10.76 34.65 0.28
C GLU A 558 -10.40 35.02 -1.17
N GLU A 559 -9.13 35.38 -1.44
CA GLU A 559 -8.64 35.67 -2.79
C GLU A 559 -8.73 34.45 -3.72
N PHE A 560 -8.51 33.26 -3.17
CA PHE A 560 -8.61 32.02 -3.91
C PHE A 560 -10.06 31.66 -4.28
N LEU A 561 -11.02 31.85 -3.37
CA LEU A 561 -12.45 31.71 -3.67
C LEU A 561 -12.91 32.69 -4.76
N LEU A 562 -12.36 33.91 -4.77
CA LEU A 562 -12.62 34.89 -5.84
C LEU A 562 -12.05 34.41 -7.19
N GLY A 563 -10.85 33.82 -7.19
CA GLY A 563 -10.28 33.17 -8.37
C GLY A 563 -11.21 32.09 -8.91
N LEU A 564 -11.66 31.19 -8.02
CA LEU A 564 -12.56 30.09 -8.37
C LEU A 564 -13.89 30.58 -8.97
N TYR A 565 -14.46 31.66 -8.42
CA TYR A 565 -15.67 32.28 -8.97
C TYR A 565 -15.49 32.75 -10.40
N ASN A 566 -14.36 33.42 -10.68
CA ASN A 566 -14.06 33.89 -12.03
C ASN A 566 -13.93 32.71 -12.99
N THR A 567 -13.29 31.61 -12.56
CA THR A 567 -13.20 30.38 -13.34
C THR A 567 -14.59 29.79 -13.63
N CYS A 568 -15.49 29.71 -12.63
CA CYS A 568 -16.88 29.28 -12.85
C CYS A 568 -17.62 30.17 -13.85
N LYS A 569 -17.41 31.49 -13.78
CA LYS A 569 -18.02 32.44 -14.72
C LYS A 569 -17.55 32.21 -16.15
N GLU A 570 -16.26 31.92 -16.34
CA GLU A 570 -15.72 31.56 -17.66
C GLU A 570 -16.28 30.21 -18.14
N MET A 571 -16.40 29.20 -17.28
CA MET A 571 -17.04 27.93 -17.63
C MET A 571 -18.50 28.10 -18.05
N VAL A 572 -19.28 28.94 -17.37
CA VAL A 572 -20.66 29.25 -17.78
C VAL A 572 -20.70 29.85 -19.18
N LYS A 573 -19.77 30.75 -19.51
CA LYS A 573 -19.67 31.31 -20.87
C LYS A 573 -19.32 30.24 -21.89
N LEU A 574 -18.39 29.34 -21.58
CA LEU A 574 -17.98 28.24 -22.46
C LEU A 574 -19.14 27.26 -22.69
N ALA A 575 -19.84 26.86 -21.64
CA ALA A 575 -21.02 25.99 -21.71
C ALA A 575 -22.18 26.65 -22.49
N ALA A 576 -22.36 27.96 -22.38
CA ALA A 576 -23.36 28.69 -23.15
C ALA A 576 -23.01 28.77 -24.65
N ARG A 577 -21.72 28.85 -25.01
CA ARG A 577 -21.26 28.84 -26.40
C ARG A 577 -21.56 27.52 -27.11
N SER A 578 -21.44 26.40 -26.40
CA SER A 578 -21.78 25.07 -26.92
C SER A 578 -23.28 24.75 -26.87
N SER A 579 -24.14 25.73 -26.53
CA SER A 579 -25.59 25.58 -26.43
C SER A 579 -26.08 24.49 -25.45
N SER A 580 -25.23 24.07 -24.51
CA SER A 580 -25.57 23.05 -23.51
C SER A 580 -26.19 23.69 -22.26
N ALA A 581 -27.52 23.78 -22.23
CA ALA A 581 -28.26 24.27 -21.06
C ALA A 581 -27.99 23.44 -19.79
N GLN A 582 -27.79 22.13 -19.96
CA GLN A 582 -27.40 21.22 -18.88
C GLN A 582 -26.04 21.62 -18.29
N ALA A 583 -25.01 21.81 -19.12
CA ALA A 583 -23.68 22.19 -18.65
C ALA A 583 -23.69 23.53 -17.88
N VAL A 584 -24.46 24.52 -18.35
CA VAL A 584 -24.63 25.81 -17.66
C VAL A 584 -25.24 25.61 -16.27
N HIS A 585 -26.30 24.82 -16.17
CA HIS A 585 -26.98 24.53 -14.90
C HIS A 585 -26.06 23.79 -13.91
N MET A 586 -25.23 22.86 -14.39
CA MET A 586 -24.29 22.11 -13.54
C MET A 586 -23.21 23.00 -12.93
N VAL A 587 -22.63 23.91 -13.71
CA VAL A 587 -21.63 24.86 -13.20
C VAL A 587 -22.25 25.82 -12.18
N GLN A 588 -23.48 26.28 -12.44
CA GLN A 588 -24.21 27.15 -11.52
C GLN A 588 -24.51 26.44 -10.19
N ASN A 589 -25.04 25.22 -10.23
CA ASN A 589 -25.32 24.42 -9.04
C ASN A 589 -24.06 24.14 -8.21
N ALA A 590 -22.95 23.83 -8.86
CA ALA A 590 -21.68 23.58 -8.17
C ALA A 590 -21.19 24.81 -7.41
N TRP A 591 -21.32 26.00 -8.00
CA TRP A 591 -20.99 27.25 -7.34
C TRP A 591 -21.93 27.56 -6.16
N GLU A 592 -23.23 27.36 -6.35
CA GLU A 592 -24.23 27.53 -5.27
C GLU A 592 -23.98 26.56 -4.10
N GLY A 593 -23.58 25.32 -4.39
CA GLY A 593 -23.19 24.33 -3.40
C GLY A 593 -21.95 24.75 -2.59
N ILE A 594 -20.94 25.34 -3.22
CA ILE A 594 -19.75 25.88 -2.52
C ILE A 594 -20.18 27.01 -1.55
N LEU A 595 -21.07 27.89 -2.00
CA LEU A 595 -21.61 28.98 -1.18
C LEU A 595 -22.56 28.50 -0.07
N GLY A 596 -23.02 27.24 -0.11
CA GLY A 596 -23.97 26.68 0.85
C GLY A 596 -25.41 27.16 0.65
N LEU A 597 -25.79 27.47 -0.59
CA LEU A 597 -27.13 27.95 -0.96
C LEU A 597 -28.12 26.83 -1.32
N THR A 598 -27.64 25.59 -1.35
CA THR A 598 -28.44 24.37 -1.58
C THR A 598 -28.29 23.42 -0.39
N ASP A 599 -29.39 22.94 0.18
CA ASP A 599 -29.38 21.83 1.16
C ASP A 599 -28.80 20.59 0.48
N GLY A 600 -27.60 20.17 0.90
CA GLY A 600 -26.88 19.06 0.30
C GLY A 600 -27.52 17.73 0.65
N THR A 601 -28.12 17.08 -0.34
CA THR A 601 -28.29 15.61 -0.37
C THR A 601 -27.36 15.08 -1.46
N ASP A 602 -26.67 13.98 -1.17
CA ASP A 602 -25.92 13.24 -2.19
C ASP A 602 -26.88 12.42 -3.08
N ASP A 603 -26.39 11.91 -4.22
CA ASP A 603 -27.17 11.09 -5.17
C ASP A 603 -27.70 9.77 -4.57
N SER A 604 -27.39 9.47 -3.30
CA SER A 604 -27.93 8.33 -2.53
C SER A 604 -29.02 8.72 -1.51
N GLY A 605 -29.38 10.00 -1.40
CA GLY A 605 -30.42 10.47 -0.48
C GLY A 605 -30.02 10.38 1.00
N THR A 606 -28.72 10.27 1.30
CA THR A 606 -28.22 10.30 2.68
C THR A 606 -27.88 11.74 3.08
N PRO A 607 -28.42 12.24 4.22
CA PRO A 607 -27.97 13.51 4.78
C PRO A 607 -26.49 13.38 5.18
N LEU A 608 -25.69 14.41 4.87
CA LEU A 608 -24.38 14.60 5.49
C LEU A 608 -24.60 14.86 6.99
N ASP A 609 -24.54 13.81 7.81
CA ASP A 609 -24.75 13.89 9.24
C ASP A 609 -23.72 14.83 9.92
N ASP A 610 -24.27 15.86 10.55
CA ASP A 610 -23.85 16.63 11.72
C ASP A 610 -22.35 16.95 11.94
N ALA A 611 -21.94 18.09 11.38
CA ALA A 611 -21.04 19.02 12.06
C ALA A 611 -21.31 20.47 11.59
N THR A 612 -22.32 21.10 12.19
CA THR A 612 -22.50 22.56 12.31
C THR A 612 -21.94 23.42 11.17
N THR A 613 -22.74 23.54 10.11
CA THR A 613 -22.61 24.54 9.05
C THR A 613 -22.82 25.95 9.61
N ILE A 614 -21.79 26.56 10.21
CA ILE A 614 -21.77 27.99 10.51
C ILE A 614 -20.98 28.66 9.39
N VAL A 615 -21.69 29.12 8.35
CA VAL A 615 -21.19 30.19 7.50
C VAL A 615 -20.95 31.39 8.41
N SER A 616 -19.73 31.94 8.45
CA SER A 616 -19.54 33.29 8.99
C SER A 616 -20.33 34.24 8.09
N PRO A 617 -21.42 34.88 8.57
CA PRO A 617 -22.23 35.79 7.75
C PRO A 617 -21.39 36.92 7.13
N LYS A 618 -20.24 37.22 7.74
CA LYS A 618 -19.27 38.22 7.28
C LYS A 618 -18.54 37.83 5.99
N LEU A 619 -18.32 36.54 5.73
CA LEU A 619 -17.66 36.08 4.49
C LEU A 619 -18.63 36.21 3.30
N TYR A 620 -19.89 35.81 3.53
CA TYR A 620 -20.99 35.93 2.58
C TYR A 620 -21.31 37.39 2.24
N GLU A 621 -21.41 38.26 3.27
CA GLU A 621 -21.62 39.69 3.07
C GLU A 621 -20.44 40.36 2.35
N ARG A 622 -19.19 39.95 2.58
CA ARG A 622 -18.00 40.52 1.91
C ARG A 622 -17.86 40.12 0.44
N VAL A 623 -18.19 38.88 0.08
CA VAL A 623 -18.17 38.43 -1.33
C VAL A 623 -19.25 39.14 -2.14
N LEU A 624 -20.46 39.32 -1.60
CA LEU A 624 -21.56 40.02 -2.28
C LEU A 624 -21.46 41.56 -2.23
N SER A 625 -20.77 42.13 -1.24
CA SER A 625 -20.55 43.59 -1.16
C SER A 625 -19.34 44.09 -1.95
N ASN A 626 -18.55 43.17 -2.51
CA ASN A 626 -17.48 43.55 -3.43
C ASN A 626 -18.10 44.03 -4.76
N PRO A 627 -17.86 45.29 -5.18
CA PRO A 627 -18.55 45.91 -6.32
C PRO A 627 -18.30 45.22 -7.67
N LYS A 628 -17.31 44.32 -7.74
CA LYS A 628 -17.10 43.42 -8.89
C LYS A 628 -18.16 42.30 -9.02
N PHE A 629 -18.89 42.00 -7.95
CA PHE A 629 -19.96 40.96 -7.92
C PHE A 629 -21.37 41.54 -8.09
N ALA A 630 -21.57 42.84 -7.87
CA ALA A 630 -22.88 43.48 -7.95
C ALA A 630 -23.43 43.64 -9.39
N SER A 631 -22.58 43.45 -10.42
CA SER A 631 -22.94 43.75 -11.83
C SER A 631 -23.44 42.56 -12.65
N VAL A 632 -23.57 41.36 -12.06
CA VAL A 632 -24.18 40.21 -12.74
C VAL A 632 -25.28 39.63 -11.86
N SER A 633 -26.48 40.21 -12.02
CA SER A 633 -27.72 39.66 -11.48
C SER A 633 -28.03 38.33 -12.17
N LEU A 634 -27.81 37.21 -11.46
CA LEU A 634 -28.38 35.91 -11.80
C LEU A 634 -29.89 36.00 -11.52
N GLN A 635 -30.69 36.24 -12.57
CA GLN A 635 -32.15 36.16 -12.50
C GLN A 635 -32.57 34.69 -12.49
N GLY A 636 -32.70 34.12 -11.30
CA GLY A 636 -33.39 32.86 -11.04
C GLY A 636 -34.65 33.07 -10.18
N PRO A 637 -35.53 32.05 -10.03
CA PRO A 637 -36.87 32.17 -9.43
C PRO A 637 -36.89 32.60 -7.95
N GLN A 638 -35.74 32.68 -7.28
CA GLN A 638 -35.63 33.12 -5.89
C GLN A 638 -35.85 34.64 -5.69
N HIS A 639 -36.03 35.41 -6.77
CA HIS A 639 -36.32 36.84 -6.69
C HIS A 639 -37.72 37.15 -6.11
N GLU A 640 -38.63 36.15 -6.05
CA GLU A 640 -39.93 36.26 -5.38
C GLU A 640 -39.85 36.02 -3.87
N ALA A 641 -38.95 35.14 -3.40
CA ALA A 641 -38.71 34.93 -1.96
C ALA A 641 -38.14 36.20 -1.28
N ARG A 642 -37.36 37.00 -2.03
CA ARG A 642 -36.87 38.32 -1.58
C ARG A 642 -37.96 39.39 -1.46
N ARG A 643 -39.08 39.27 -2.18
CA ARG A 643 -40.23 40.18 -2.01
C ARG A 643 -41.08 39.80 -0.79
N ALA A 644 -41.18 38.52 -0.46
CA ALA A 644 -41.90 38.05 0.72
C ALA A 644 -41.20 38.43 2.04
N LEU A 645 -39.87 38.41 2.08
CA LEU A 645 -39.07 38.74 3.28
C LEU A 645 -38.87 40.25 3.51
N LYS A 646 -39.08 41.11 2.50
CA LYS A 646 -38.96 42.58 2.65
C LYS A 646 -40.22 43.24 3.22
N ASN A 647 -41.36 42.55 3.20
CA ASN A 647 -42.61 43.02 3.77
C ASN A 647 -42.87 42.27 5.09
N GLY A 648 -42.14 42.68 6.14
CA GLY A 648 -42.43 42.26 7.51
C GLY A 648 -43.84 42.71 7.96
N PRO A 649 -44.40 42.07 9.01
CA PRO A 649 -45.83 42.03 9.25
C PRO A 649 -46.32 43.31 9.96
N GLN A 650 -47.18 44.08 9.29
CA GLN A 650 -48.08 45.01 9.96
C GLN A 650 -49.49 44.43 9.98
N LYS A 651 -49.96 44.14 11.20
CA LYS A 651 -51.37 44.00 11.63
C LYS A 651 -52.20 42.90 10.95
N THR A 652 -52.56 41.89 11.73
CA THR A 652 -53.98 41.56 12.00
C THR A 652 -54.07 40.52 13.11
N GLU A 653 -54.06 41.03 14.33
CA GLU A 653 -54.51 40.39 15.55
C GLU A 653 -56.04 40.24 15.51
N THR A 654 -56.58 39.40 14.62
CA THR A 654 -58.03 39.10 14.52
C THR A 654 -58.37 37.74 13.88
N GLY A 655 -57.42 36.79 13.80
CA GLY A 655 -57.65 35.48 13.16
C GLY A 655 -57.78 34.27 14.10
N LEU A 656 -57.38 34.37 15.36
CA LEU A 656 -57.26 33.23 16.30
C LEU A 656 -58.54 32.93 17.11
N LYS A 657 -59.71 33.34 16.62
CA LYS A 657 -61.02 33.07 17.23
C LYS A 657 -62.00 32.28 16.34
N ARG A 658 -61.55 31.73 15.21
CA ARG A 658 -62.39 30.94 14.27
C ARG A 658 -61.76 29.63 13.80
N MET A 659 -61.05 28.93 14.67
CA MET A 659 -60.74 27.50 14.52
C MET A 659 -60.93 26.80 15.86
N ARG A 660 -62.13 26.96 16.42
CA ARG A 660 -62.64 26.17 17.55
C ARG A 660 -64.05 25.63 17.30
N GLU A 661 -64.57 25.77 16.08
CA GLU A 661 -65.83 25.21 15.62
C GLU A 661 -65.66 24.89 14.12
N GLU A 662 -65.09 23.71 13.84
CA GLU A 662 -65.36 22.82 12.69
C GLU A 662 -64.49 21.56 12.80
#